data_AF-A0A2D5Z740-F1
#
_entry.id   AF-A0A2D5Z740-F1
#
_cell.length_a   1.000
_cell.length_b   1.000
_cell.length_c   1.000
_cell.angle_alpha   90.00
_cell.angle_beta   90.00
_cell.angle_gamma   90.00
#
_symmetry.space_group_name_H-M   'P 1'
#
loop_
_entity.id
_entity.type
_entity.pdbx_description
1 polymer ?
#
loop_
_entity_poly.entity_id
_entity_poly.type
_entity_poly.pdbx_seq_one_letter_code
_entity_poly.pdbx_strand_id
1 'polypeptide(L)'
;MNRFATWFAAVLAFLLLLDPAHGVLVMSGRYRVLVDGFETGAPQQPPVGWTTGGRSMQLIVEPGEGAPAAPEGRRYLQMSNNPVPTGFAYRRFAAMRRGNLRCSWRMYIVEAGAEQAGGAFYLRTSGPAEGRAAVSWNRATPGQASYAHAGSWRDAGVPFKVGRWQTWTIDYNFNDSGSADDTYTLTVDGATSTAITAGTNGPDDIGELLIEQSGALHDFYVDMPEPPPIVAPSKPSRPKHFGRQWVRRNPFTIMGLTALRKEFDAEQYRRGGFGAALAFKNKTHVFEALTKARIDYHYRVQPLHKGPLTEEVKAQVAQVIEHYPGATGIFMYDEPKWMHMPDVAKGNEWVRETWPHLLTYTNANPIGGNAVKYYGKEPPGGTYTYQQYIADIVDLTRSDVLCFDIYPFAKGPVAGHSGSYFLNLEIIRAEALRAGIPYWTIVQSFEVELEHLRRRLPSESDLRMQVFSSLAYGFTGIMYFCYDHVFERGLTDPGGAPNRLYYAAQHVNTEIANVGQALRFLTSRHVLHVRGSHVENGRTVSHDAEAATRVVEPEVARDWSIRSVTIGEQAPGRDALLGLFEDDDGNRYFMLVNLWHSLAASPAQDKVTFTVELDTSITRITRLSRETGRPEVLSVPDSVLTLTLPGGTGDLFAVEEDTFPGLGRGRDSN
;
A
#
# COMPACT_ATOMS: atom_id res chain seq x y z
N MET A 1 3.68 -24.63 -55.22
CA MET A 1 2.76 -24.51 -54.06
C MET A 1 3.61 -24.38 -52.81
N ASN A 2 3.30 -23.51 -51.84
CA ASN A 2 2.12 -23.51 -50.95
C ASN A 2 2.02 -24.82 -50.14
N ARG A 3 1.85 -24.81 -48.80
CA ARG A 3 1.59 -23.65 -47.91
C ARG A 3 1.88 -24.00 -46.44
N PHE A 4 2.20 -22.97 -45.66
CA PHE A 4 1.77 -22.71 -44.27
C PHE A 4 1.73 -23.84 -43.21
N ALA A 5 2.35 -23.52 -42.07
CA ALA A 5 1.85 -23.83 -40.71
C ALA A 5 1.88 -25.33 -40.28
N THR A 6 1.69 -25.69 -39.00
CA THR A 6 1.35 -24.86 -37.81
C THR A 6 2.12 -25.33 -36.57
N TRP A 7 2.17 -24.46 -35.57
CA TRP A 7 2.49 -24.71 -34.16
C TRP A 7 1.76 -25.92 -33.53
N PHE A 8 2.27 -26.40 -32.38
CA PHE A 8 1.71 -26.34 -31.00
C PHE A 8 2.69 -27.13 -30.09
N ALA A 9 3.26 -26.59 -28.98
CA ALA A 9 2.69 -26.37 -27.63
C ALA A 9 2.31 -27.69 -26.90
N ALA A 10 2.51 -27.89 -25.58
CA ALA A 10 3.16 -27.16 -24.47
C ALA A 10 3.71 -28.22 -23.47
N VAL A 11 4.53 -27.98 -22.42
CA VAL A 11 4.91 -26.81 -21.59
C VAL A 11 3.87 -26.34 -20.55
N LEU A 12 3.65 -27.15 -19.50
CA LEU A 12 3.04 -26.81 -18.18
C LEU A 12 3.31 -28.02 -17.23
N ALA A 13 3.48 -27.96 -15.89
CA ALA A 13 4.00 -26.96 -14.93
C ALA A 13 4.32 -27.67 -13.58
N PHE A 14 5.05 -27.07 -12.65
CA PHE A 14 4.98 -27.45 -11.22
C PHE A 14 3.99 -26.58 -10.44
N LEU A 15 3.46 -27.15 -9.34
CA LEU A 15 2.72 -26.58 -8.20
C LEU A 15 2.91 -27.59 -7.07
N LEU A 16 2.77 -27.14 -5.82
CA LEU A 16 2.88 -28.00 -4.65
C LEU A 16 1.94 -27.43 -3.60
N LEU A 17 0.89 -28.18 -3.26
CA LEU A 17 0.09 -27.90 -2.08
C LEU A 17 -0.09 -29.16 -1.23
N LEU A 18 -0.73 -28.96 -0.09
CA LEU A 18 -0.77 -29.89 1.03
C LEU A 18 -2.23 -30.09 1.40
N ASP A 19 -2.66 -31.35 1.40
CA ASP A 19 -3.97 -31.74 1.90
C ASP A 19 -4.08 -31.33 3.38
N PRO A 20 -5.12 -30.59 3.81
CA PRO A 20 -5.34 -30.27 5.22
C PRO A 20 -5.47 -31.50 6.14
N ALA A 21 -5.71 -32.71 5.60
CA ALA A 21 -5.67 -33.97 6.34
C ALA A 21 -4.28 -34.65 6.37
N HIS A 22 -3.38 -34.33 5.44
CA HIS A 22 -2.12 -35.07 5.20
C HIS A 22 -0.90 -34.16 4.92
N GLY A 23 -0.86 -32.96 5.50
CA GLY A 23 0.36 -32.17 5.66
C GLY A 23 1.04 -32.40 7.01
N VAL A 24 2.19 -31.74 7.25
CA VAL A 24 2.86 -31.74 8.56
C VAL A 24 2.11 -30.83 9.54
N LEU A 25 1.18 -31.40 10.31
CA LEU A 25 0.39 -30.71 11.32
C LEU A 25 1.14 -30.61 12.65
N VAL A 26 1.83 -29.49 12.84
CA VAL A 26 2.38 -29.03 14.13
C VAL A 26 1.25 -28.59 15.06
N MET A 27 0.89 -29.38 16.06
CA MET A 27 -0.04 -28.95 17.12
C MET A 27 0.71 -28.34 18.31
N SER A 28 1.22 -27.11 18.08
CA SER A 28 1.65 -26.18 19.13
C SER A 28 0.97 -24.83 18.93
N GLY A 29 0.94 -23.99 19.97
CA GLY A 29 -0.02 -22.88 20.08
C GLY A 29 0.03 -21.80 18.98
N ARG A 30 -1.14 -21.49 18.43
CA ARG A 30 -1.51 -20.27 17.67
C ARG A 30 -0.87 -19.98 16.28
N TYR A 31 0.08 -20.76 15.78
CA TYR A 31 0.69 -20.47 14.45
C TYR A 31 0.12 -21.34 13.32
N ARG A 32 -0.17 -20.71 12.18
CA ARG A 32 -0.44 -21.35 10.88
C ARG A 32 0.46 -20.69 9.83
N VAL A 33 1.18 -21.48 9.03
CA VAL A 33 2.06 -20.96 7.97
C VAL A 33 2.03 -21.89 6.75
N LEU A 34 1.39 -21.46 5.66
CA LEU A 34 1.48 -22.02 4.31
C LEU A 34 1.28 -20.88 3.29
N VAL A 35 2.02 -20.93 2.17
CA VAL A 35 2.05 -19.95 1.07
C VAL A 35 2.36 -20.68 -0.25
N ASP A 36 1.92 -20.12 -1.37
CA ASP A 36 1.86 -20.70 -2.73
C ASP A 36 3.16 -20.58 -3.58
N GLY A 37 3.14 -21.21 -4.78
CA GLY A 37 3.82 -20.70 -5.98
C GLY A 37 4.92 -21.57 -6.62
N PHE A 38 4.66 -22.11 -7.83
CA PHE A 38 5.65 -22.76 -8.73
C PHE A 38 5.23 -22.60 -10.21
N GLU A 39 6.18 -22.81 -11.14
CA GLU A 39 5.95 -22.82 -12.60
C GLU A 39 6.75 -23.97 -13.29
N THR A 40 7.02 -23.92 -14.61
CA THR A 40 7.47 -25.08 -15.43
C THR A 40 8.97 -25.07 -15.79
N GLY A 41 9.53 -26.26 -16.06
CA GLY A 41 10.26 -26.46 -17.34
C GLY A 41 11.79 -26.60 -17.31
N ALA A 42 12.43 -26.53 -16.15
CA ALA A 42 13.87 -26.74 -15.98
C ALA A 42 14.14 -27.28 -14.56
N PRO A 43 15.36 -27.80 -14.24
CA PRO A 43 15.72 -28.14 -12.87
C PRO A 43 15.58 -26.91 -11.96
N GLN A 44 14.65 -26.96 -11.01
CA GLN A 44 14.28 -25.80 -10.20
C GLN A 44 15.05 -25.71 -8.88
N GLN A 45 15.06 -24.51 -8.29
CA GLN A 45 15.30 -24.36 -6.85
C GLN A 45 14.29 -25.20 -6.07
N PRO A 46 14.65 -25.75 -4.89
CA PRO A 46 13.71 -26.49 -4.06
C PRO A 46 12.57 -25.58 -3.58
N PRO A 47 11.42 -26.16 -3.16
CA PRO A 47 10.31 -25.45 -2.54
C PRO A 47 10.73 -24.43 -1.47
N VAL A 48 10.05 -23.29 -1.39
CA VAL A 48 10.37 -22.24 -0.39
C VAL A 48 10.34 -22.83 1.03
N GLY A 49 11.48 -22.73 1.72
CA GLY A 49 11.69 -23.29 3.07
C GLY A 49 12.23 -24.73 3.10
N TRP A 50 12.34 -25.42 1.97
CA TRP A 50 13.15 -26.63 1.81
C TRP A 50 14.57 -26.29 1.35
N THR A 51 15.53 -27.15 1.68
CA THR A 51 16.93 -27.08 1.28
C THR A 51 17.41 -28.47 0.92
N THR A 52 18.27 -28.59 -0.08
CA THR A 52 18.62 -29.87 -0.71
C THR A 52 20.13 -30.02 -0.86
N GLY A 53 20.65 -31.22 -0.66
CA GLY A 53 22.06 -31.55 -0.79
C GLY A 53 22.30 -32.86 -1.53
N GLY A 54 23.54 -33.05 -2.00
CA GLY A 54 23.90 -34.12 -2.94
C GLY A 54 23.61 -33.75 -4.40
N ARG A 55 24.08 -34.58 -5.35
CA ARG A 55 23.95 -34.34 -6.81
C ARG A 55 22.82 -35.16 -7.49
N SER A 56 21.93 -35.75 -6.70
CA SER A 56 20.90 -36.72 -7.11
C SER A 56 19.44 -36.23 -6.93
N MET A 57 19.23 -35.05 -6.38
CA MET A 57 17.91 -34.45 -6.11
C MET A 57 17.45 -33.56 -7.27
N GLN A 58 16.29 -33.85 -7.89
CA GLN A 58 15.72 -33.00 -8.95
C GLN A 58 14.18 -32.95 -8.89
N LEU A 59 13.62 -31.79 -9.28
CA LEU A 59 12.18 -31.55 -9.41
C LEU A 59 11.80 -31.68 -10.90
N ILE A 60 11.12 -32.78 -11.29
CA ILE A 60 10.94 -33.17 -12.71
C ILE A 60 9.45 -33.39 -13.03
N VAL A 61 8.93 -32.66 -14.02
CA VAL A 61 7.48 -32.54 -14.31
C VAL A 61 6.91 -33.81 -14.95
N GLU A 62 7.72 -34.47 -15.77
CA GLU A 62 7.33 -35.63 -16.56
C GLU A 62 8.12 -36.87 -16.09
N PRO A 63 7.52 -38.08 -16.11
CA PRO A 63 8.15 -39.28 -15.57
C PRO A 63 9.39 -39.71 -16.36
N GLY A 64 10.42 -40.18 -15.65
CA GLY A 64 11.45 -41.03 -16.23
C GLY A 64 10.90 -42.42 -16.63
N GLU A 65 11.69 -43.19 -17.38
CA GLU A 65 11.27 -44.54 -17.82
C GLU A 65 10.84 -45.42 -16.62
N GLY A 66 9.63 -46.01 -16.72
CA GLY A 66 9.07 -46.90 -15.69
C GLY A 66 8.22 -46.22 -14.60
N ALA A 67 8.10 -44.89 -14.58
CA ALA A 67 7.23 -44.19 -13.64
C ALA A 67 5.82 -43.90 -14.22
N PRO A 68 4.76 -43.86 -13.38
CA PRO A 68 3.41 -43.58 -13.84
C PRO A 68 3.22 -42.10 -14.19
N ALA A 69 2.30 -41.81 -15.13
CA ALA A 69 1.85 -40.45 -15.40
C ALA A 69 1.16 -39.83 -14.17
N ALA A 70 1.31 -38.51 -14.01
CA ALA A 70 0.71 -37.76 -12.92
C ALA A 70 -0.83 -37.71 -13.01
N PRO A 71 -1.58 -38.15 -11.97
CA PRO A 71 -3.02 -37.95 -11.92
C PRO A 71 -3.37 -36.47 -11.77
N GLU A 72 -4.39 -36.00 -12.48
CA GLU A 72 -5.18 -34.79 -12.18
C GLU A 72 -4.38 -33.60 -11.60
N GLY A 73 -3.43 -33.09 -12.40
CA GLY A 73 -2.66 -31.89 -12.05
C GLY A 73 -1.65 -32.07 -10.91
N ARG A 74 -1.49 -33.26 -10.32
CA ARG A 74 -0.52 -33.51 -9.25
C ARG A 74 0.92 -33.56 -9.75
N ARG A 75 1.88 -33.53 -8.83
CA ARG A 75 3.30 -33.31 -9.13
C ARG A 75 4.24 -34.08 -8.21
N TYR A 76 5.43 -34.39 -8.74
CA TYR A 76 6.39 -35.29 -8.12
C TYR A 76 7.74 -34.65 -7.79
N LEU A 77 8.26 -34.92 -6.58
CA LEU A 77 9.71 -34.84 -6.32
C LEU A 77 10.34 -36.19 -6.69
N GLN A 78 11.38 -36.19 -7.52
CA GLN A 78 12.13 -37.40 -7.91
C GLN A 78 13.46 -37.45 -7.18
N MET A 79 13.75 -38.59 -6.56
CA MET A 79 15.05 -38.89 -5.94
C MET A 79 15.66 -40.07 -6.70
N SER A 80 16.70 -39.80 -7.50
CA SER A 80 17.22 -40.72 -8.52
C SER A 80 18.67 -41.16 -8.27
N ASN A 81 19.09 -42.25 -8.94
CA ASN A 81 20.44 -42.77 -8.78
C ASN A 81 21.43 -42.13 -9.78
N ASN A 82 22.17 -41.12 -9.30
CA ASN A 82 23.38 -40.59 -9.93
C ASN A 82 24.57 -41.12 -9.08
N PRO A 83 25.76 -41.48 -9.64
CA PRO A 83 26.71 -42.40 -9.01
C PRO A 83 27.62 -41.75 -7.94
N VAL A 84 27.01 -41.01 -7.01
CA VAL A 84 27.64 -40.33 -5.87
C VAL A 84 26.77 -40.60 -4.64
N PRO A 85 27.34 -41.04 -3.50
CA PRO A 85 26.55 -41.36 -2.31
C PRO A 85 25.82 -40.13 -1.74
N THR A 86 24.66 -40.40 -1.13
CA THR A 86 23.79 -39.51 -0.33
C THR A 86 23.28 -38.23 -1.01
N GLY A 87 22.04 -38.29 -1.52
CA GLY A 87 21.16 -37.13 -1.70
C GLY A 87 20.23 -36.94 -0.50
N PHE A 88 19.89 -35.69 -0.18
CA PHE A 88 18.94 -35.37 0.90
C PHE A 88 18.10 -34.11 0.65
N ALA A 89 16.92 -34.08 1.26
CA ALA A 89 16.01 -32.95 1.31
C ALA A 89 15.68 -32.64 2.77
N TYR A 90 15.74 -31.38 3.21
CA TYR A 90 15.26 -31.00 4.54
C TYR A 90 14.45 -29.71 4.54
N ARG A 91 13.55 -29.57 5.52
CA ARG A 91 12.78 -28.35 5.78
C ARG A 91 12.86 -27.99 7.25
N ARG A 92 13.20 -26.72 7.53
CA ARG A 92 13.13 -26.15 8.88
C ARG A 92 11.73 -25.64 9.19
N PHE A 93 11.33 -25.78 10.44
CA PHE A 93 10.10 -25.24 11.00
C PHE A 93 10.36 -24.71 12.42
N ALA A 94 9.37 -24.02 13.01
CA ALA A 94 9.51 -23.48 14.36
C ALA A 94 9.68 -24.61 15.38
N ALA A 95 10.72 -24.55 16.20
CA ALA A 95 11.12 -25.63 17.10
C ALA A 95 9.99 -26.01 18.07
N MET A 96 9.50 -27.25 17.95
CA MET A 96 8.54 -27.87 18.86
C MET A 96 9.24 -28.44 20.08
N ARG A 97 8.69 -28.17 21.27
CA ARG A 97 9.13 -28.76 22.55
C ARG A 97 8.04 -29.60 23.24
N ARG A 98 6.83 -29.64 22.68
CA ARG A 98 5.66 -30.36 23.19
C ARG A 98 4.51 -30.39 22.17
N GLY A 99 3.53 -31.26 22.41
CA GLY A 99 2.30 -31.38 21.61
C GLY A 99 2.32 -32.61 20.69
N ASN A 100 1.51 -32.58 19.64
CA ASN A 100 1.46 -33.65 18.64
C ASN A 100 1.92 -33.14 17.27
N LEU A 101 2.53 -34.03 16.48
CA LEU A 101 3.08 -33.75 15.16
C LEU A 101 2.70 -34.89 14.21
N ARG A 102 1.63 -34.69 13.44
CA ARG A 102 1.28 -35.58 12.32
C ARG A 102 2.06 -35.15 11.09
N CYS A 103 2.97 -35.98 10.60
CA CYS A 103 3.55 -35.85 9.26
C CYS A 103 2.81 -36.79 8.31
N SER A 104 2.51 -36.38 7.09
CA SER A 104 2.05 -37.29 6.04
C SER A 104 2.57 -36.90 4.67
N TRP A 105 2.64 -37.86 3.76
CA TRP A 105 3.05 -37.72 2.37
C TRP A 105 2.51 -38.88 1.54
N ARG A 106 2.58 -38.80 0.20
CA ARG A 106 2.33 -39.95 -0.68
C ARG A 106 3.60 -40.32 -1.41
N MET A 107 3.88 -41.62 -1.53
CA MET A 107 5.14 -42.15 -2.10
C MET A 107 4.88 -43.29 -3.09
N TYR A 108 5.65 -43.30 -4.17
CA TYR A 108 5.74 -44.38 -5.17
C TYR A 108 7.18 -44.85 -5.25
N ILE A 109 7.40 -46.13 -5.03
CA ILE A 109 8.71 -46.79 -5.14
C ILE A 109 8.68 -47.61 -6.43
N VAL A 110 9.59 -47.33 -7.37
CA VAL A 110 9.67 -48.04 -8.66
C VAL A 110 10.06 -49.50 -8.44
N GLU A 111 9.48 -50.40 -9.23
CA GLU A 111 9.89 -51.81 -9.25
C GLU A 111 11.11 -51.97 -10.17
N ALA A 112 12.26 -52.30 -9.58
CA ALA A 112 13.51 -52.54 -10.28
C ALA A 112 14.04 -53.96 -10.07
N GLY A 113 14.91 -54.42 -10.97
CA GLY A 113 15.53 -55.74 -10.90
C GLY A 113 16.66 -55.82 -9.89
N ALA A 114 16.39 -56.48 -8.75
CA ALA A 114 17.38 -57.06 -7.82
C ALA A 114 18.52 -56.16 -7.29
N GLU A 115 18.25 -55.40 -6.22
CA GLU A 115 19.14 -55.31 -5.03
C GLU A 115 18.40 -54.70 -3.81
N GLN A 116 19.11 -54.52 -2.68
CA GLN A 116 18.55 -53.99 -1.43
C GLN A 116 18.34 -52.47 -1.49
N ALA A 117 17.13 -52.07 -1.89
CA ALA A 117 16.70 -50.67 -1.85
C ALA A 117 16.30 -50.22 -0.43
N GLY A 118 16.89 -49.12 0.05
CA GLY A 118 16.59 -48.48 1.33
C GLY A 118 16.79 -46.96 1.33
N GLY A 119 16.10 -46.28 2.24
CA GLY A 119 16.16 -44.84 2.45
C GLY A 119 15.58 -44.50 3.82
N ALA A 120 15.52 -43.23 4.21
CA ALA A 120 15.01 -42.83 5.52
C ALA A 120 14.29 -41.46 5.55
N PHE A 121 13.26 -41.37 6.37
CA PHE A 121 12.54 -40.15 6.73
C PHE A 121 12.75 -39.88 8.22
N TYR A 122 13.27 -38.69 8.58
CA TYR A 122 13.68 -38.34 9.94
C TYR A 122 13.04 -37.05 10.46
N LEU A 123 12.76 -37.03 11.76
CA LEU A 123 12.48 -35.80 12.53
C LEU A 123 13.65 -35.51 13.48
N ARG A 124 14.26 -34.31 13.37
CA ARG A 124 15.45 -33.89 14.16
C ARG A 124 15.44 -32.40 14.56
N THR A 125 16.45 -31.98 15.31
CA THR A 125 16.70 -30.56 15.62
C THR A 125 17.29 -29.80 14.44
N SER A 126 17.41 -28.47 14.60
CA SER A 126 18.17 -27.57 13.73
C SER A 126 19.71 -27.77 13.78
N GLY A 127 20.19 -28.80 14.49
CA GLY A 127 21.60 -29.17 14.65
C GLY A 127 21.88 -30.63 14.26
N PRO A 128 23.15 -31.08 14.28
CA PRO A 128 23.58 -32.37 13.72
C PRO A 128 23.31 -33.58 14.65
N ALA A 129 22.25 -33.55 15.45
CA ALA A 129 21.90 -34.63 16.38
C ALA A 129 21.10 -35.75 15.69
N GLU A 130 21.19 -36.96 16.24
CA GLU A 130 20.49 -38.15 15.74
C GLU A 130 18.96 -38.02 15.88
N GLY A 131 18.21 -38.53 14.90
CA GLY A 131 16.77 -38.29 14.77
C GLY A 131 15.91 -39.13 15.73
N ARG A 132 14.85 -38.51 16.31
CA ARG A 132 13.94 -39.15 17.28
C ARG A 132 12.95 -40.13 16.64
N ALA A 133 12.43 -39.80 15.46
CA ALA A 133 11.69 -40.73 14.63
C ALA A 133 12.44 -40.91 13.31
N ALA A 134 12.71 -42.16 12.97
CA ALA A 134 13.37 -42.57 11.75
C ALA A 134 12.56 -43.70 11.13
N VAL A 135 11.90 -43.43 10.01
CA VAL A 135 11.27 -44.47 9.19
C VAL A 135 12.22 -44.80 8.07
N SER A 136 12.94 -45.92 8.19
CA SER A 136 13.68 -46.51 7.08
C SER A 136 12.89 -47.67 6.48
N TRP A 137 13.35 -48.18 5.34
CA TRP A 137 12.76 -49.36 4.71
C TRP A 137 13.87 -50.22 4.10
N ASN A 138 13.62 -51.53 4.00
CA ASN A 138 14.44 -52.43 3.22
C ASN A 138 13.52 -53.26 2.32
N ARG A 139 13.87 -53.40 1.04
CA ARG A 139 13.22 -54.39 0.17
C ARG A 139 13.55 -55.80 0.65
N ALA A 140 12.53 -56.59 0.96
CA ALA A 140 12.69 -58.02 1.12
C ALA A 140 12.79 -58.70 -0.27
N THR A 141 13.50 -59.83 -0.33
CA THR A 141 13.80 -60.60 -1.56
C THR A 141 12.55 -60.79 -2.43
N PRO A 142 12.61 -60.70 -3.78
CA PRO A 142 11.43 -60.84 -4.64
C PRO A 142 10.55 -62.03 -4.29
N GLY A 143 9.29 -61.76 -3.93
CA GLY A 143 8.34 -62.75 -3.38
C GLY A 143 8.08 -62.64 -1.87
N GLN A 144 8.85 -61.82 -1.13
CA GLN A 144 8.63 -61.50 0.28
C GLN A 144 8.00 -60.11 0.46
N ALA A 145 7.28 -59.90 1.57
CA ALA A 145 6.75 -58.59 1.95
C ALA A 145 7.88 -57.66 2.42
N SER A 146 7.88 -56.41 1.96
CA SER A 146 8.82 -55.39 2.41
C SER A 146 8.21 -54.59 3.56
N TYR A 147 9.01 -54.32 4.59
CA TYR A 147 8.56 -53.67 5.83
C TYR A 147 9.28 -52.34 6.03
N ALA A 148 8.57 -51.41 6.66
CA ALA A 148 9.19 -50.23 7.23
C ALA A 148 9.83 -50.55 8.59
N HIS A 149 10.97 -49.93 8.87
CA HIS A 149 11.68 -50.03 10.14
C HIS A 149 11.63 -48.71 10.90
N ALA A 150 11.62 -48.81 12.23
CA ALA A 150 11.89 -47.75 13.16
C ALA A 150 13.39 -47.61 13.46
N GLY A 151 13.75 -46.49 14.11
CA GLY A 151 15.10 -46.25 14.66
C GLY A 151 15.69 -47.45 15.39
N SER A 152 17.00 -47.67 15.22
CA SER A 152 17.72 -48.93 15.52
C SER A 152 17.33 -50.15 14.65
N TRP A 153 16.81 -49.91 13.44
CA TRP A 153 16.46 -50.92 12.41
C TRP A 153 15.41 -51.96 12.83
N ARG A 154 14.60 -51.67 13.84
CA ARG A 154 13.54 -52.56 14.31
C ARG A 154 12.39 -52.54 13.32
N ASP A 155 11.94 -53.71 12.87
CA ASP A 155 10.74 -53.85 12.05
C ASP A 155 9.53 -53.20 12.76
N ALA A 156 8.83 -52.29 12.07
CA ALA A 156 7.64 -51.61 12.58
C ALA A 156 6.35 -52.40 12.34
N GLY A 157 6.43 -53.56 11.65
CA GLY A 157 5.31 -54.43 11.32
C GLY A 157 4.41 -53.91 10.19
N VAL A 158 4.76 -52.78 9.56
CA VAL A 158 3.95 -52.12 8.53
C VAL A 158 4.44 -52.51 7.13
N PRO A 159 3.67 -53.30 6.36
CA PRO A 159 4.05 -53.71 5.02
C PRO A 159 3.77 -52.62 4.00
N PHE A 160 4.66 -52.48 3.01
CA PHE A 160 4.46 -51.63 1.84
C PHE A 160 4.65 -52.40 0.53
N LYS A 161 4.13 -51.86 -0.57
CA LYS A 161 4.27 -52.43 -1.93
C LYS A 161 5.08 -51.48 -2.82
N VAL A 162 5.76 -52.04 -3.82
CA VAL A 162 6.37 -51.29 -4.93
C VAL A 162 5.36 -51.14 -6.09
N GLY A 163 5.68 -50.32 -7.09
CA GLY A 163 4.88 -50.19 -8.32
C GLY A 163 3.52 -49.51 -8.15
N ARG A 164 3.25 -48.86 -7.01
CA ARG A 164 2.01 -48.11 -6.76
C ARG A 164 2.19 -46.92 -5.82
N TRP A 165 1.28 -45.95 -5.94
CA TRP A 165 1.15 -44.84 -5.00
C TRP A 165 0.55 -45.30 -3.67
N GLN A 166 1.16 -44.87 -2.56
CA GLN A 166 0.73 -45.20 -1.20
C GLN A 166 0.79 -43.95 -0.31
N THR A 167 -0.13 -43.81 0.63
CA THR A 167 -0.11 -42.72 1.62
C THR A 167 0.63 -43.18 2.87
N TRP A 168 1.62 -42.39 3.30
CA TRP A 168 2.46 -42.63 4.48
C TRP A 168 2.19 -41.52 5.51
N THR A 169 2.08 -41.90 6.79
CA THR A 169 1.84 -40.98 7.91
C THR A 169 2.70 -41.37 9.11
N ILE A 170 3.40 -40.41 9.71
CA ILE A 170 4.02 -40.54 11.04
C ILE A 170 3.22 -39.66 12.00
N ASP A 171 2.61 -40.26 13.02
CA ASP A 171 2.02 -39.53 14.14
C ASP A 171 2.98 -39.56 15.32
N TYR A 172 3.57 -38.41 15.67
CA TYR A 172 4.54 -38.26 16.74
C TYR A 172 3.93 -37.47 17.93
N ASN A 173 4.13 -37.95 19.16
CA ASN A 173 3.65 -37.32 20.39
C ASN A 173 4.83 -36.95 21.31
N PHE A 174 4.92 -35.66 21.66
CA PHE A 174 5.96 -35.10 22.53
C PHE A 174 5.48 -34.96 23.98
N ASN A 175 6.19 -35.59 24.91
CA ASN A 175 5.93 -35.44 26.34
C ASN A 175 6.76 -34.29 26.96
N ASP A 176 6.12 -33.46 27.78
CA ASP A 176 6.62 -32.19 28.36
C ASP A 176 7.88 -32.30 29.27
N SER A 177 8.50 -33.49 29.38
CA SER A 177 9.54 -33.84 30.36
C SER A 177 10.90 -34.21 29.78
N GLY A 178 11.05 -34.32 28.46
CA GLY A 178 12.31 -34.75 27.82
C GLY A 178 12.71 -36.20 28.13
N SER A 179 11.76 -37.01 28.62
CA SER A 179 11.93 -38.40 29.03
C SER A 179 12.00 -39.38 27.85
N ALA A 180 12.24 -40.66 28.17
CA ALA A 180 12.28 -41.76 27.21
C ALA A 180 10.89 -42.19 26.68
N ASP A 181 9.84 -41.42 26.99
CA ASP A 181 8.43 -41.78 26.78
C ASP A 181 7.81 -41.15 25.51
N ASP A 182 8.57 -40.34 24.76
CA ASP A 182 8.19 -39.89 23.42
C ASP A 182 7.90 -41.09 22.52
N THR A 183 6.78 -41.03 21.79
CA THR A 183 6.31 -42.15 20.95
C THR A 183 5.81 -41.67 19.60
N TYR A 184 5.95 -42.53 18.59
CA TYR A 184 5.32 -42.34 17.29
C TYR A 184 4.67 -43.61 16.76
N THR A 185 3.75 -43.48 15.81
CA THR A 185 3.29 -44.57 14.95
C THR A 185 3.55 -44.24 13.49
N LEU A 186 3.79 -45.27 12.68
CA LEU A 186 3.80 -45.18 11.22
C LEU A 186 2.53 -45.81 10.68
N THR A 187 1.87 -45.17 9.71
CA THR A 187 0.77 -45.73 8.92
C THR A 187 1.12 -45.72 7.44
N VAL A 188 0.87 -46.83 6.74
CA VAL A 188 0.95 -46.92 5.27
C VAL A 188 -0.36 -47.49 4.73
N ASP A 189 -1.05 -46.74 3.86
CA ASP A 189 -2.37 -47.08 3.30
C ASP A 189 -3.43 -47.50 4.35
N GLY A 190 -3.34 -46.94 5.57
CA GLY A 190 -4.22 -47.27 6.69
C GLY A 190 -3.78 -48.47 7.55
N ALA A 191 -2.69 -49.16 7.22
CA ALA A 191 -2.06 -50.12 8.10
C ALA A 191 -1.08 -49.41 9.06
N THR A 192 -1.42 -49.35 10.34
CA THR A 192 -0.67 -48.61 11.38
C THR A 192 0.18 -49.54 12.26
N SER A 193 1.39 -49.11 12.60
CA SER A 193 2.28 -49.78 13.54
C SER A 193 1.74 -49.76 14.98
N THR A 194 2.26 -50.64 15.84
CA THR A 194 2.22 -50.36 17.29
C THR A 194 2.95 -49.05 17.61
N ALA A 195 2.67 -48.44 18.76
CA ALA A 195 3.43 -47.27 19.22
C ALA A 195 4.92 -47.63 19.41
N ILE A 196 5.79 -46.73 18.95
CA ILE A 196 7.23 -46.92 18.83
C ILE A 196 7.93 -45.85 19.67
N THR A 197 8.76 -46.27 20.63
CA THR A 197 9.54 -45.37 21.48
C THR A 197 10.62 -44.64 20.66
N ALA A 198 10.73 -43.32 20.83
CA ALA A 198 11.64 -42.44 20.08
C ALA A 198 13.12 -42.53 20.49
N GLY A 199 13.46 -43.41 21.44
CA GLY A 199 14.83 -43.59 21.95
C GLY A 199 15.21 -42.62 23.07
N THR A 200 16.23 -42.99 23.84
CA THR A 200 16.65 -42.29 25.08
C THR A 200 17.58 -41.10 24.86
N ASN A 201 18.13 -40.94 23.66
CA ASN A 201 19.25 -40.03 23.39
C ASN A 201 18.84 -38.84 22.49
N GLY A 202 17.54 -38.60 22.33
CA GLY A 202 17.01 -37.60 21.43
C GLY A 202 17.18 -36.16 21.92
N PRO A 203 17.38 -35.17 21.03
CA PRO A 203 17.55 -33.76 21.41
C PRO A 203 16.26 -33.07 21.89
N ASP A 204 16.38 -31.93 22.59
CA ASP A 204 15.32 -31.25 23.37
C ASP A 204 14.18 -30.59 22.58
N ASP A 205 14.33 -30.44 21.25
CA ASP A 205 13.25 -30.01 20.36
C ASP A 205 13.28 -30.78 19.04
N ILE A 206 12.25 -30.57 18.20
CA ILE A 206 12.29 -30.91 16.78
C ILE A 206 11.93 -29.65 15.99
N GLY A 207 12.78 -29.29 15.03
CA GLY A 207 12.63 -28.11 14.18
C GLY A 207 13.07 -28.34 12.75
N GLU A 208 13.39 -29.59 12.38
CA GLU A 208 13.79 -29.96 11.03
C GLU A 208 13.23 -31.33 10.64
N LEU A 209 12.61 -31.39 9.47
CA LEU A 209 12.24 -32.62 8.76
C LEU A 209 13.34 -32.91 7.75
N LEU A 210 13.85 -34.14 7.70
CA LEU A 210 14.86 -34.62 6.75
C LEU A 210 14.37 -35.88 6.02
N ILE A 211 14.66 -35.96 4.72
CA ILE A 211 14.53 -37.15 3.88
C ILE A 211 15.92 -37.45 3.32
N GLU A 212 16.41 -38.68 3.47
CA GLU A 212 17.77 -39.09 3.12
C GLU A 212 17.79 -40.40 2.31
N GLN A 213 18.71 -40.47 1.35
CA GLN A 213 19.02 -41.67 0.56
C GLN A 213 20.17 -42.45 1.20
N SER A 214 19.95 -43.71 1.58
CA SER A 214 20.96 -44.58 2.21
C SER A 214 21.15 -45.89 1.45
N GLY A 215 22.26 -45.99 0.71
CA GLY A 215 22.61 -47.16 -0.10
C GLY A 215 22.24 -47.03 -1.58
N ALA A 216 22.27 -48.15 -2.30
CA ALA A 216 21.96 -48.22 -3.73
C ALA A 216 20.44 -48.20 -3.95
N LEU A 217 19.89 -47.01 -4.20
CA LEU A 217 18.48 -46.86 -4.57
C LEU A 217 18.24 -46.97 -6.07
N HIS A 218 16.99 -47.31 -6.38
CA HIS A 218 16.35 -46.97 -7.65
C HIS A 218 15.34 -45.84 -7.39
N ASP A 219 14.95 -45.16 -8.45
CA ASP A 219 14.17 -43.93 -8.38
C ASP A 219 12.86 -44.08 -7.60
N PHE A 220 12.55 -43.08 -6.78
CA PHE A 220 11.26 -42.96 -6.11
C PHE A 220 10.70 -41.55 -6.22
N TYR A 221 9.37 -41.47 -6.12
CA TYR A 221 8.60 -40.26 -6.39
C TYR A 221 7.69 -39.95 -5.19
N VAL A 222 7.51 -38.67 -4.88
CA VAL A 222 6.63 -38.18 -3.80
C VAL A 222 5.47 -37.36 -4.39
N ASP A 223 4.22 -37.80 -4.21
CA ASP A 223 3.01 -37.18 -4.78
C ASP A 223 2.51 -36.04 -3.90
N MET A 224 2.60 -34.83 -4.47
CA MET A 224 2.10 -33.59 -3.87
C MET A 224 0.74 -33.26 -4.50
N PRO A 225 -0.35 -33.25 -3.72
CA PRO A 225 -1.68 -32.95 -4.25
C PRO A 225 -1.83 -31.48 -4.64
N GLU A 226 -2.68 -31.20 -5.64
CA GLU A 226 -3.30 -29.88 -5.77
C GLU A 226 -4.30 -29.65 -4.62
N PRO A 227 -4.55 -28.39 -4.22
CA PRO A 227 -5.36 -28.10 -3.05
C PRO A 227 -6.85 -28.20 -3.36
N PRO A 228 -7.71 -28.29 -2.34
CA PRO A 228 -9.06 -27.77 -2.47
C PRO A 228 -8.98 -26.28 -2.83
N PRO A 229 -9.68 -25.78 -3.86
CA PRO A 229 -9.78 -24.35 -4.09
C PRO A 229 -10.41 -23.71 -2.85
N ILE A 230 -9.67 -22.84 -2.17
CA ILE A 230 -10.11 -22.25 -0.90
C ILE A 230 -11.26 -21.30 -1.20
N VAL A 231 -12.49 -21.76 -0.95
CA VAL A 231 -13.66 -20.88 -0.81
C VAL A 231 -13.47 -20.08 0.47
N ALA A 232 -12.67 -19.03 0.38
CA ALA A 232 -12.56 -18.05 1.44
C ALA A 232 -13.96 -17.46 1.69
N PRO A 233 -14.31 -17.10 2.94
CA PRO A 233 -15.37 -16.12 3.14
C PRO A 233 -14.96 -14.89 2.33
N SER A 234 -15.78 -14.51 1.35
CA SER A 234 -15.34 -13.66 0.24
C SER A 234 -14.64 -12.40 0.77
N LYS A 235 -13.30 -12.31 0.61
CA LYS A 235 -12.55 -11.08 0.93
C LYS A 235 -13.31 -9.94 0.25
N PRO A 236 -13.85 -8.96 0.99
CA PRO A 236 -14.85 -8.05 0.44
C PRO A 236 -14.25 -7.32 -0.76
N SER A 237 -14.73 -7.65 -1.96
CA SER A 237 -14.09 -7.28 -3.22
C SER A 237 -14.01 -5.77 -3.30
N ARG A 238 -12.80 -5.24 -3.17
CA ARG A 238 -12.58 -3.82 -2.89
C ARG A 238 -13.20 -2.99 -4.02
N PRO A 239 -14.20 -2.14 -3.74
CA PRO A 239 -15.04 -1.58 -4.79
C PRO A 239 -14.26 -0.71 -5.76
N LYS A 240 -14.68 -0.74 -7.04
CA LYS A 240 -14.09 0.09 -8.09
C LYS A 240 -14.13 1.57 -7.67
N HIS A 241 -13.03 2.29 -7.92
CA HIS A 241 -12.80 3.66 -7.45
C HIS A 241 -12.82 3.80 -5.91
N PHE A 242 -12.26 2.83 -5.17
CA PHE A 242 -12.21 2.82 -3.70
C PHE A 242 -11.81 4.17 -3.09
N GLY A 243 -10.76 4.83 -3.60
CA GLY A 243 -10.31 6.13 -3.10
C GLY A 243 -11.42 7.19 -3.10
N ARG A 244 -12.21 7.30 -4.18
CA ARG A 244 -13.36 8.23 -4.26
C ARG A 244 -14.45 7.87 -3.25
N GLN A 245 -14.68 6.57 -2.99
CA GLN A 245 -15.64 6.14 -1.96
C GLN A 245 -15.12 6.38 -0.54
N TRP A 246 -13.84 6.14 -0.28
CA TRP A 246 -13.18 6.40 1.00
C TRP A 246 -13.21 7.89 1.33
N VAL A 247 -12.82 8.74 0.38
CA VAL A 247 -12.82 10.20 0.55
C VAL A 247 -14.24 10.70 0.84
N ARG A 248 -15.27 10.21 0.16
CA ARG A 248 -16.66 10.61 0.44
C ARG A 248 -17.20 10.12 1.80
N ARG A 249 -16.75 8.96 2.29
CA ARG A 249 -17.19 8.37 3.57
C ARG A 249 -16.47 8.94 4.81
N ASN A 250 -15.24 9.42 4.66
CA ASN A 250 -14.44 10.01 5.74
C ASN A 250 -14.52 11.54 5.74
N PRO A 251 -14.21 12.25 6.85
CA PRO A 251 -14.08 13.71 6.86
C PRO A 251 -13.08 14.26 5.83
N PHE A 252 -13.08 15.58 5.62
CA PHE A 252 -12.04 16.21 4.81
C PHE A 252 -10.65 15.92 5.39
N THR A 253 -9.74 15.45 4.54
CA THR A 253 -8.47 14.90 5.00
C THR A 253 -7.52 16.05 5.36
N ILE A 254 -7.36 16.29 6.66
CA ILE A 254 -6.46 17.30 7.21
C ILE A 254 -5.46 16.59 8.11
N MET A 255 -4.19 16.57 7.72
CA MET A 255 -3.13 15.87 8.46
C MET A 255 -1.87 16.71 8.63
N GLY A 256 -1.24 16.64 9.80
CA GLY A 256 0.09 17.17 10.05
C GLY A 256 1.14 16.07 10.07
N LEU A 257 2.23 16.21 9.31
CA LEU A 257 3.32 15.23 9.29
C LEU A 257 4.10 15.26 10.62
N THR A 258 4.31 14.07 11.21
CA THR A 258 5.01 13.87 12.50
C THR A 258 6.24 12.98 12.32
N ALA A 259 7.40 13.40 12.84
CA ALA A 259 8.67 12.74 12.56
C ALA A 259 9.72 12.78 13.70
N LEU A 260 9.96 13.93 14.32
CA LEU A 260 11.06 14.14 15.28
C LEU A 260 10.61 14.35 16.74
N ARG A 261 9.30 14.50 16.99
CA ARG A 261 8.69 14.57 18.34
C ARG A 261 9.23 13.50 19.29
N LYS A 262 9.88 13.92 20.38
CA LYS A 262 10.20 13.06 21.55
C LYS A 262 8.97 12.72 22.39
N GLU A 263 8.02 13.65 22.46
CA GLU A 263 6.72 13.52 23.11
C GLU A 263 5.65 14.10 22.18
N PHE A 264 4.45 13.52 22.17
CA PHE A 264 3.37 13.92 21.27
C PHE A 264 2.13 14.36 22.05
N ASP A 265 1.90 15.68 22.10
CA ASP A 265 0.64 16.24 22.61
C ASP A 265 -0.46 16.05 21.54
N ALA A 266 -1.22 14.97 21.71
CA ALA A 266 -2.36 14.64 20.87
C ALA A 266 -3.54 15.60 21.06
N GLU A 267 -3.64 16.32 22.19
CA GLU A 267 -4.70 17.30 22.41
C GLU A 267 -4.35 18.64 21.76
N GLN A 268 -3.09 19.06 21.75
CA GLN A 268 -2.62 20.12 20.84
C GLN A 268 -2.83 19.73 19.38
N TYR A 269 -2.58 18.47 19.01
CA TYR A 269 -2.82 17.99 17.66
C TYR A 269 -4.30 18.13 17.26
N ARG A 270 -5.23 17.67 18.12
CA ARG A 270 -6.67 17.86 17.96
C ARG A 270 -7.06 19.34 17.87
N ARG A 271 -6.59 20.18 18.81
CA ARG A 271 -6.90 21.62 18.83
C ARG A 271 -6.47 22.31 17.53
N GLY A 272 -5.39 21.85 16.90
CA GLY A 272 -4.92 22.33 15.59
C GLY A 272 -5.83 21.99 14.40
N GLY A 273 -6.93 21.26 14.59
CA GLY A 273 -7.88 20.91 13.53
C GLY A 273 -7.47 19.72 12.65
N PHE A 274 -6.46 18.94 13.07
CA PHE A 274 -6.01 17.76 12.34
C PHE A 274 -6.91 16.55 12.65
N GLY A 275 -7.54 15.99 11.61
CA GLY A 275 -8.45 14.85 11.72
C GLY A 275 -7.72 13.51 11.83
N ALA A 276 -6.56 13.39 11.18
CA ALA A 276 -5.69 12.22 11.25
C ALA A 276 -4.21 12.62 11.24
N ALA A 277 -3.31 11.72 11.63
CA ALA A 277 -1.87 11.96 11.69
C ALA A 277 -1.06 11.13 10.70
N LEU A 278 -0.22 11.77 9.90
CA LEU A 278 0.83 11.06 9.15
C LEU A 278 2.00 10.76 10.09
N ALA A 279 2.09 9.50 10.51
CA ALA A 279 3.19 8.96 11.31
C ALA A 279 4.36 8.61 10.38
N PHE A 280 5.26 9.56 10.14
CA PHE A 280 6.26 9.48 9.07
C PHE A 280 7.56 8.78 9.48
N LYS A 281 7.86 8.73 10.79
CA LYS A 281 9.04 8.07 11.39
C LYS A 281 8.69 6.94 12.37
N ASN A 282 7.43 6.48 12.37
CA ASN A 282 6.92 5.30 13.07
C ASN A 282 7.39 5.20 14.54
N LYS A 283 7.17 6.25 15.33
CA LYS A 283 7.58 6.29 16.75
C LYS A 283 6.48 5.71 17.64
N THR A 284 6.83 4.74 18.47
CA THR A 284 5.93 4.01 19.38
C THR A 284 5.04 4.94 20.20
N HIS A 285 5.64 5.95 20.86
CA HIS A 285 4.93 6.91 21.70
C HIS A 285 3.97 7.84 20.92
N VAL A 286 4.14 7.99 19.61
CA VAL A 286 3.19 8.73 18.75
C VAL A 286 1.95 7.87 18.53
N PHE A 287 2.12 6.58 18.19
CA PHE A 287 0.98 5.65 18.04
C PHE A 287 0.24 5.44 19.37
N GLU A 288 0.95 5.31 20.49
CA GLU A 288 0.36 5.23 21.84
C GLU A 288 -0.52 6.46 22.15
N ALA A 289 0.00 7.67 21.91
CA ALA A 289 -0.71 8.91 22.17
C ALA A 289 -1.92 9.10 21.23
N LEU A 290 -1.78 8.79 19.93
CA LEU A 290 -2.87 8.81 18.96
C LEU A 290 -3.98 7.81 19.31
N THR A 291 -3.61 6.57 19.63
CA THR A 291 -4.53 5.50 20.06
C THR A 291 -5.29 5.92 21.32
N LYS A 292 -4.57 6.37 22.36
CA LYS A 292 -5.15 6.85 23.62
C LYS A 292 -6.09 8.05 23.40
N ALA A 293 -5.76 8.93 22.48
CA ALA A 293 -6.57 10.09 22.15
C ALA A 293 -7.75 9.78 21.21
N ARG A 294 -7.77 8.62 20.53
CA ARG A 294 -8.66 8.32 19.39
C ARG A 294 -8.53 9.37 18.29
N ILE A 295 -7.31 9.51 17.77
CA ILE A 295 -7.00 10.26 16.55
C ILE A 295 -6.49 9.25 15.52
N ASP A 296 -7.12 9.22 14.35
CA ASP A 296 -6.77 8.28 13.29
C ASP A 296 -5.37 8.58 12.74
N TYR A 297 -4.74 7.61 12.09
CA TYR A 297 -3.39 7.77 11.57
C TYR A 297 -3.14 7.05 10.25
N HIS A 298 -2.21 7.63 9.49
CA HIS A 298 -1.62 7.04 8.30
C HIS A 298 -0.20 6.58 8.61
N TYR A 299 0.08 5.28 8.43
CA TYR A 299 1.40 4.69 8.68
C TYR A 299 2.30 4.82 7.45
N ARG A 300 3.56 5.24 7.62
CA ARG A 300 4.54 5.25 6.52
C ARG A 300 5.39 3.99 6.49
N VAL A 301 5.36 3.24 5.38
CA VAL A 301 6.18 2.03 5.23
C VAL A 301 7.66 2.40 5.16
N GLN A 302 8.50 1.71 5.94
CA GLN A 302 9.94 1.94 6.02
C GLN A 302 10.67 0.60 6.20
N PRO A 303 11.85 0.40 5.59
CA PRO A 303 12.66 1.34 4.81
C PRO A 303 12.67 1.00 3.30
N LEU A 304 11.57 1.22 2.57
CA LEU A 304 11.48 0.90 1.13
C LEU A 304 12.51 1.63 0.23
N HIS A 305 13.15 2.70 0.71
CA HIS A 305 14.30 3.32 0.05
C HIS A 305 15.59 2.46 0.05
N LYS A 306 15.52 1.21 0.51
CA LYS A 306 16.64 0.25 0.57
C LYS A 306 16.39 -1.05 -0.21
N GLY A 307 15.20 -1.25 -0.78
CA GLY A 307 14.85 -2.49 -1.47
C GLY A 307 13.34 -2.74 -1.53
N PRO A 308 12.92 -3.90 -2.07
CA PRO A 308 11.51 -4.29 -2.18
C PRO A 308 10.87 -4.51 -0.79
N LEU A 309 9.54 -4.63 -0.78
CA LEU A 309 8.78 -4.96 0.41
C LEU A 309 9.05 -6.40 0.88
N THR A 310 9.92 -6.57 1.87
CA THR A 310 10.26 -7.89 2.46
C THR A 310 9.24 -8.33 3.52
N GLU A 311 9.25 -9.62 3.88
CA GLU A 311 8.35 -10.16 4.90
C GLU A 311 8.62 -9.55 6.30
N GLU A 312 9.86 -9.16 6.61
CA GLU A 312 10.17 -8.46 7.86
C GLU A 312 9.53 -7.07 7.90
N VAL A 313 9.48 -6.36 6.77
CA VAL A 313 8.82 -5.06 6.67
C VAL A 313 7.29 -5.22 6.75
N LYS A 314 6.73 -6.25 6.09
CA LYS A 314 5.29 -6.59 6.22
C LYS A 314 4.92 -6.91 7.67
N ALA A 315 5.74 -7.71 8.35
CA ALA A 315 5.55 -8.05 9.77
C ALA A 315 5.65 -6.83 10.69
N GLN A 316 6.60 -5.91 10.45
CA GLN A 316 6.71 -4.66 11.21
C GLN A 316 5.51 -3.72 11.01
N VAL A 317 4.99 -3.63 9.78
CA VAL A 317 3.75 -2.89 9.49
C VAL A 317 2.58 -3.55 10.22
N ALA A 318 2.37 -4.86 10.04
CA ALA A 318 1.28 -5.59 10.67
C ALA A 318 1.30 -5.49 12.19
N GLN A 319 2.47 -5.65 12.82
CA GLN A 319 2.64 -5.50 14.26
C GLN A 319 2.17 -4.13 14.77
N VAL A 320 2.42 -3.04 14.05
CA VAL A 320 1.95 -1.70 14.45
C VAL A 320 0.45 -1.54 14.21
N ILE A 321 -0.06 -1.96 13.04
CA ILE A 321 -1.48 -1.83 12.68
C ILE A 321 -2.39 -2.67 13.59
N GLU A 322 -1.94 -3.86 14.01
CA GLU A 322 -2.68 -4.75 14.93
C GLU A 322 -2.59 -4.32 16.40
N HIS A 323 -1.48 -3.71 16.81
CA HIS A 323 -1.28 -3.28 18.21
C HIS A 323 -1.89 -1.89 18.49
N TYR A 324 -1.92 -1.00 17.51
CA TYR A 324 -2.40 0.38 17.65
C TYR A 324 -3.63 0.64 16.75
N PRO A 325 -4.87 0.43 17.25
CA PRO A 325 -6.08 0.72 16.49
C PRO A 325 -6.21 2.23 16.21
N GLY A 326 -6.74 2.57 15.04
CA GLY A 326 -6.79 3.95 14.51
C GLY A 326 -6.10 4.13 13.15
N ALA A 327 -5.49 3.08 12.60
CA ALA A 327 -5.00 3.12 11.23
C ALA A 327 -6.17 3.31 10.23
N THR A 328 -6.05 4.28 9.34
CA THR A 328 -7.04 4.53 8.26
C THR A 328 -6.40 4.58 6.86
N GLY A 329 -5.08 4.70 6.77
CA GLY A 329 -4.32 4.64 5.53
C GLY A 329 -2.86 4.20 5.68
N ILE A 330 -2.28 3.74 4.57
CA ILE A 330 -0.86 3.40 4.45
C ILE A 330 -0.22 4.30 3.39
N PHE A 331 0.74 5.11 3.84
CA PHE A 331 1.65 5.86 2.98
C PHE A 331 2.78 4.90 2.57
N MET A 332 2.74 4.43 1.32
CA MET A 332 3.63 3.38 0.84
C MET A 332 5.05 3.89 0.58
N TYR A 333 5.19 4.88 -0.30
CA TYR A 333 6.50 5.40 -0.72
C TYR A 333 6.49 6.93 -0.81
N ASP A 334 7.67 7.51 -0.65
CA ASP A 334 7.94 8.94 -0.64
C ASP A 334 8.88 9.30 -1.80
N GLU A 335 8.47 10.19 -2.71
CA GLU A 335 9.20 10.52 -3.93
C GLU A 335 9.69 9.27 -4.73
N PRO A 336 8.84 8.26 -5.05
CA PRO A 336 9.30 7.11 -5.81
C PRO A 336 9.75 7.54 -7.20
N LYS A 337 10.87 6.98 -7.63
CA LYS A 337 11.36 7.03 -9.01
C LYS A 337 10.61 5.99 -9.85
N TRP A 338 10.61 6.13 -11.18
CA TRP A 338 10.08 5.12 -12.12
C TRP A 338 10.50 3.69 -11.74
N MET A 339 11.81 3.50 -11.50
CA MET A 339 12.37 2.20 -11.11
C MET A 339 11.91 1.65 -9.74
N HIS A 340 11.20 2.43 -8.91
CA HIS A 340 10.61 1.97 -7.65
C HIS A 340 9.12 1.62 -7.80
N MET A 341 8.42 2.20 -8.78
CA MET A 341 6.95 2.11 -8.91
C MET A 341 6.41 0.67 -8.93
N PRO A 342 7.07 -0.34 -9.55
CA PRO A 342 6.60 -1.73 -9.50
C PRO A 342 6.59 -2.34 -8.09
N ASP A 343 7.48 -1.94 -7.19
CA ASP A 343 7.48 -2.42 -5.80
C ASP A 343 6.50 -1.64 -4.92
N VAL A 344 6.25 -0.36 -5.24
CA VAL A 344 5.12 0.41 -4.66
C VAL A 344 3.80 -0.24 -5.03
N ALA A 345 3.65 -0.73 -6.28
CA ALA A 345 2.46 -1.42 -6.74
C ALA A 345 2.18 -2.71 -5.94
N LYS A 346 3.19 -3.57 -5.77
CA LYS A 346 3.11 -4.79 -4.93
C LYS A 346 2.77 -4.47 -3.48
N GLY A 347 3.32 -3.37 -2.94
CA GLY A 347 3.01 -2.92 -1.59
C GLY A 347 1.57 -2.46 -1.44
N ASN A 348 1.08 -1.65 -2.39
CA ASN A 348 -0.31 -1.21 -2.45
C ASN A 348 -1.27 -2.40 -2.61
N GLU A 349 -0.91 -3.41 -3.41
CA GLU A 349 -1.65 -4.65 -3.60
C GLU A 349 -1.71 -5.48 -2.31
N TRP A 350 -0.58 -5.73 -1.65
CA TRP A 350 -0.51 -6.42 -0.36
C TRP A 350 -1.34 -5.74 0.74
N VAL A 351 -1.32 -4.40 0.83
CA VAL A 351 -2.16 -3.65 1.79
C VAL A 351 -3.65 -3.88 1.49
N ARG A 352 -4.07 -3.91 0.22
CA ARG A 352 -5.46 -4.18 -0.18
C ARG A 352 -5.91 -5.60 0.15
N GLU A 353 -5.02 -6.56 0.03
CA GLU A 353 -5.31 -7.97 0.34
C GLU A 353 -5.35 -8.29 1.83
N THR A 354 -4.60 -7.55 2.64
CA THR A 354 -4.49 -7.73 4.09
C THR A 354 -5.52 -6.88 4.85
N TRP A 355 -5.64 -5.59 4.49
CA TRP A 355 -6.56 -4.64 5.10
C TRP A 355 -7.36 -3.86 4.04
N PRO A 356 -8.36 -4.48 3.39
CA PRO A 356 -9.11 -3.88 2.28
C PRO A 356 -9.84 -2.57 2.61
N HIS A 357 -9.98 -2.23 3.90
CA HIS A 357 -10.59 -1.00 4.41
C HIS A 357 -9.61 0.19 4.54
N LEU A 358 -8.30 -0.06 4.62
CA LEU A 358 -7.30 1.02 4.65
C LEU A 358 -7.13 1.62 3.27
N LEU A 359 -6.90 2.93 3.20
CA LEU A 359 -6.43 3.60 1.99
C LEU A 359 -4.94 3.28 1.73
N THR A 360 -4.49 3.24 0.48
CA THR A 360 -3.05 3.09 0.17
C THR A 360 -2.60 4.00 -0.96
N TYR A 361 -1.51 4.74 -0.75
CA TYR A 361 -1.05 5.80 -1.65
C TYR A 361 0.44 6.10 -1.50
N THR A 362 0.98 6.87 -2.45
CA THR A 362 2.37 7.35 -2.47
C THR A 362 2.41 8.88 -2.56
N ASN A 363 3.48 9.51 -2.07
CA ASN A 363 3.77 10.92 -2.37
C ASN A 363 4.68 11.01 -3.61
N ALA A 364 4.28 11.78 -4.63
CA ALA A 364 5.06 12.06 -5.83
C ALA A 364 5.90 13.33 -5.68
N ASN A 365 7.03 13.39 -6.39
CA ASN A 365 7.89 14.58 -6.44
C ASN A 365 7.12 15.82 -6.97
N PRO A 366 7.48 17.05 -6.57
CA PRO A 366 7.17 18.26 -7.31
C PRO A 366 7.86 18.35 -8.69
N ILE A 367 7.37 19.26 -9.52
CA ILE A 367 8.03 19.75 -10.74
C ILE A 367 9.36 20.46 -10.42
N GLY A 368 10.31 20.44 -11.36
CA GLY A 368 11.63 21.10 -11.22
C GLY A 368 12.82 20.14 -11.06
N GLY A 369 12.60 18.83 -11.10
CA GLY A 369 13.64 17.82 -11.28
C GLY A 369 14.02 17.65 -12.75
N ASN A 370 15.15 16.97 -13.00
CA ASN A 370 15.52 16.49 -14.34
C ASN A 370 15.01 15.05 -14.55
N ALA A 371 15.18 14.53 -15.78
CA ALA A 371 14.76 13.18 -16.15
C ALA A 371 15.30 12.10 -15.18
N VAL A 372 16.54 12.24 -14.72
CA VAL A 372 17.21 11.33 -13.78
C VAL A 372 16.62 11.40 -12.36
N LYS A 373 16.15 12.58 -11.88
CA LYS A 373 15.45 12.67 -10.58
C LYS A 373 14.20 11.80 -10.59
N TYR A 374 13.41 11.87 -11.66
CA TYR A 374 12.12 11.18 -11.79
C TYR A 374 12.24 9.71 -12.23
N TYR A 375 13.14 9.38 -13.16
CA TYR A 375 13.31 8.01 -13.66
C TYR A 375 14.19 7.16 -12.73
N GLY A 376 15.14 7.79 -12.05
CA GLY A 376 16.06 7.20 -11.07
C GLY A 376 17.43 6.83 -11.58
N LYS A 377 17.58 6.77 -12.91
CA LYS A 377 18.80 6.58 -13.71
C LYS A 377 18.60 7.30 -15.05
N GLU A 378 19.56 7.23 -15.97
CA GLU A 378 19.32 7.71 -17.34
C GLU A 378 18.15 6.95 -17.99
N PRO A 379 17.12 7.65 -18.52
CA PRO A 379 16.00 7.01 -19.21
C PRO A 379 16.41 6.54 -20.62
N PRO A 380 15.78 5.48 -21.16
CA PRO A 380 15.93 5.10 -22.56
C PRO A 380 15.62 6.31 -23.48
N GLY A 381 16.57 6.67 -24.34
CA GLY A 381 16.44 7.84 -25.22
C GLY A 381 16.72 9.21 -24.57
N GLY A 382 17.09 9.26 -23.28
CA GLY A 382 17.50 10.50 -22.61
C GLY A 382 16.36 11.47 -22.24
N THR A 383 15.10 11.13 -22.53
CA THR A 383 13.93 11.97 -22.25
C THR A 383 12.94 11.27 -21.30
N TYR A 384 12.49 12.00 -20.28
CA TYR A 384 11.40 11.59 -19.39
C TYR A 384 10.86 12.85 -18.70
N THR A 385 9.61 13.22 -18.96
CA THR A 385 9.02 14.51 -18.54
C THR A 385 8.33 14.42 -17.19
N TYR A 386 8.00 15.55 -16.57
CA TYR A 386 7.25 15.56 -15.32
C TYR A 386 5.81 15.05 -15.50
N GLN A 387 5.16 15.39 -16.60
CA GLN A 387 3.83 14.87 -16.95
C GLN A 387 3.86 13.35 -17.10
N GLN A 388 4.87 12.80 -17.79
CA GLN A 388 5.04 11.37 -17.96
C GLN A 388 5.38 10.67 -16.64
N TYR A 389 6.15 11.33 -15.76
CA TYR A 389 6.38 10.86 -14.40
C TYR A 389 5.09 10.76 -13.57
N ILE A 390 4.19 11.76 -13.64
CA ILE A 390 2.91 11.70 -12.90
C ILE A 390 1.94 10.67 -13.51
N ALA A 391 1.90 10.54 -14.84
CA ALA A 391 1.13 9.48 -15.49
C ALA A 391 1.60 8.08 -15.04
N ASP A 392 2.92 7.84 -15.02
CA ASP A 392 3.50 6.58 -14.54
C ASP A 392 3.30 6.39 -13.03
N ILE A 393 3.33 7.44 -12.19
CA ILE A 393 2.93 7.34 -10.77
C ILE A 393 1.52 6.76 -10.65
N VAL A 394 0.57 7.31 -11.40
CA VAL A 394 -0.85 6.92 -11.32
C VAL A 394 -1.05 5.50 -11.84
N ASP A 395 -0.55 5.20 -13.04
CA ASP A 395 -0.83 3.96 -13.75
C ASP A 395 0.01 2.78 -13.22
N LEU A 396 1.27 3.00 -12.84
CA LEU A 396 2.17 1.93 -12.37
C LEU A 396 2.04 1.67 -10.87
N THR A 397 2.02 2.70 -10.01
CA THR A 397 1.88 2.46 -8.55
C THR A 397 0.47 2.01 -8.17
N ARG A 398 -0.52 2.29 -9.03
CA ARG A 398 -1.94 2.02 -8.78
C ARG A 398 -2.39 2.53 -7.41
N SER A 399 -2.02 3.74 -7.02
CA SER A 399 -2.41 4.34 -5.73
C SER A 399 -3.92 4.66 -5.69
N ASP A 400 -4.54 4.65 -4.51
CA ASP A 400 -5.97 5.01 -4.37
C ASP A 400 -6.24 6.52 -4.53
N VAL A 401 -5.21 7.32 -4.25
CA VAL A 401 -5.18 8.78 -4.29
C VAL A 401 -3.83 9.19 -4.87
N LEU A 402 -3.81 10.20 -5.74
CA LEU A 402 -2.57 10.84 -6.17
C LEU A 402 -2.18 11.90 -5.13
N CYS A 403 -1.09 11.68 -4.39
CA CYS A 403 -0.53 12.69 -3.48
C CYS A 403 0.79 13.20 -4.04
N PHE A 404 1.08 14.48 -3.84
CA PHE A 404 2.36 15.13 -4.17
C PHE A 404 2.67 16.24 -3.18
N ASP A 405 3.92 16.68 -3.10
CA ASP A 405 4.33 17.82 -2.29
C ASP A 405 4.82 19.01 -3.12
N ILE A 406 4.54 20.23 -2.68
CA ILE A 406 5.14 21.45 -3.26
C ILE A 406 5.28 22.57 -2.22
N TYR A 407 6.47 23.17 -2.19
CA TYR A 407 6.82 24.22 -1.25
C TYR A 407 7.16 25.51 -2.01
N PRO A 408 6.19 26.41 -2.22
CA PRO A 408 6.35 27.50 -3.17
C PRO A 408 6.97 28.78 -2.56
N PHE A 409 7.10 28.89 -1.23
CA PHE A 409 7.55 30.12 -0.56
C PHE A 409 9.05 30.07 -0.23
N ALA A 410 9.87 30.49 -1.19
CA ALA A 410 11.32 30.63 -1.05
C ALA A 410 11.73 31.65 0.03
N LYS A 411 12.96 31.52 0.56
CA LYS A 411 13.56 32.47 1.50
C LYS A 411 14.47 33.45 0.76
N GLY A 412 14.26 34.75 0.97
CA GLY A 412 14.97 35.83 0.27
C GLY A 412 14.08 37.07 0.10
N PRO A 413 14.49 38.06 -0.72
CA PRO A 413 13.70 39.26 -1.01
C PRO A 413 12.53 39.01 -1.99
N VAL A 414 12.34 37.76 -2.46
CA VAL A 414 11.26 37.38 -3.36
C VAL A 414 9.94 37.37 -2.59
N ALA A 415 9.13 38.41 -2.81
CA ALA A 415 7.71 38.40 -2.43
C ALA A 415 6.93 37.39 -3.30
N GLY A 416 5.79 36.92 -2.81
CA GLY A 416 4.95 35.96 -3.53
C GLY A 416 5.42 34.51 -3.38
N HIS A 417 5.19 33.74 -4.44
CA HIS A 417 5.29 32.28 -4.49
C HIS A 417 6.00 31.82 -5.78
N SER A 418 6.31 30.52 -5.91
CA SER A 418 6.96 29.97 -7.10
C SER A 418 5.99 29.85 -8.28
N GLY A 419 6.29 30.47 -9.42
CA GLY A 419 5.50 30.35 -10.67
C GLY A 419 5.42 28.96 -11.30
N SER A 420 5.99 27.93 -10.66
CA SER A 420 5.72 26.52 -11.00
C SER A 420 4.50 25.94 -10.25
N TYR A 421 3.93 26.69 -9.29
CA TYR A 421 2.92 26.21 -8.34
C TYR A 421 1.62 25.80 -9.03
N PHE A 422 0.98 26.70 -9.78
CA PHE A 422 -0.28 26.42 -10.48
C PHE A 422 -0.13 25.40 -11.60
N LEU A 423 1.01 25.39 -12.30
CA LEU A 423 1.34 24.36 -13.28
C LEU A 423 1.41 22.97 -12.62
N ASN A 424 1.99 22.86 -11.42
CA ASN A 424 2.04 21.58 -10.72
C ASN A 424 0.64 21.13 -10.27
N LEU A 425 -0.20 22.05 -9.79
CA LEU A 425 -1.59 21.74 -9.43
C LEU A 425 -2.40 21.24 -10.64
N GLU A 426 -2.26 21.87 -11.81
CA GLU A 426 -2.99 21.46 -13.02
C GLU A 426 -2.55 20.08 -13.53
N ILE A 427 -1.25 19.78 -13.54
CA ILE A 427 -0.74 18.46 -13.97
C ILE A 427 -1.26 17.35 -13.04
N ILE A 428 -1.24 17.57 -11.72
CA ILE A 428 -1.74 16.61 -10.74
C ILE A 428 -3.26 16.44 -10.86
N ARG A 429 -4.01 17.54 -11.02
CA ARG A 429 -5.45 17.55 -11.25
C ARG A 429 -5.81 16.77 -12.52
N ALA A 430 -5.17 17.05 -13.65
CA ALA A 430 -5.47 16.43 -14.93
C ALA A 430 -5.26 14.91 -14.91
N GLU A 431 -4.14 14.44 -14.36
CA GLU A 431 -3.81 13.00 -14.28
C GLU A 431 -4.70 12.25 -13.29
N ALA A 432 -5.05 12.85 -12.15
CA ALA A 432 -5.98 12.24 -11.20
C ALA A 432 -7.42 12.16 -11.76
N LEU A 433 -7.87 13.19 -12.50
CA LEU A 433 -9.14 13.17 -13.21
C LEU A 433 -9.16 12.12 -14.34
N ARG A 434 -8.06 11.97 -15.09
CA ARG A 434 -7.90 10.90 -16.12
C ARG A 434 -8.13 9.50 -15.53
N ALA A 435 -7.56 9.22 -14.37
CA ALA A 435 -7.70 7.92 -13.70
C ALA A 435 -8.96 7.77 -12.83
N GLY A 436 -9.70 8.87 -12.59
CA GLY A 436 -10.89 8.86 -11.73
C GLY A 436 -10.58 8.54 -10.26
N ILE A 437 -9.48 9.07 -9.75
CA ILE A 437 -9.04 8.96 -8.34
C ILE A 437 -9.01 10.35 -7.68
N PRO A 438 -9.18 10.46 -6.35
CA PRO A 438 -8.96 11.71 -5.64
C PRO A 438 -7.48 12.10 -5.65
N TYR A 439 -7.22 13.37 -5.32
CA TYR A 439 -5.87 13.91 -5.27
C TYR A 439 -5.69 14.84 -4.07
N TRP A 440 -4.52 14.75 -3.44
CA TRP A 440 -4.11 15.42 -2.19
C TRP A 440 -2.76 16.15 -2.39
N THR A 441 -2.51 17.17 -1.57
CA THR A 441 -1.25 17.94 -1.61
C THR A 441 -0.62 18.04 -0.23
N ILE A 442 0.71 17.97 -0.19
CA ILE A 442 1.51 18.32 0.98
C ILE A 442 1.97 19.79 0.85
N VAL A 443 1.42 20.64 1.71
CA VAL A 443 1.63 22.10 1.72
C VAL A 443 2.79 22.50 2.63
N GLN A 444 3.39 23.66 2.34
CA GLN A 444 4.49 24.22 3.12
C GLN A 444 4.01 24.74 4.47
N SER A 445 4.54 24.23 5.57
CA SER A 445 4.32 24.77 6.91
C SER A 445 5.58 24.80 7.77
N PHE A 446 6.73 25.15 7.17
CA PHE A 446 8.06 25.10 7.78
C PHE A 446 8.96 26.26 7.36
N GLU A 447 10.04 26.46 8.12
CA GLU A 447 11.22 27.24 7.72
C GLU A 447 12.42 26.29 7.54
N VAL A 448 13.29 26.55 6.56
CA VAL A 448 14.59 25.87 6.42
C VAL A 448 15.62 26.72 5.65
N GLU A 449 16.88 26.62 6.05
CA GLU A 449 18.07 27.25 5.46
C GLU A 449 19.11 26.20 5.07
N LEU A 450 18.78 25.33 4.11
CA LEU A 450 19.72 24.38 3.50
C LEU A 450 20.11 24.83 2.09
N GLU A 451 21.35 24.55 1.69
CA GLU A 451 21.92 24.94 0.38
C GLU A 451 20.99 24.62 -0.81
N HIS A 452 20.40 23.43 -0.81
CA HIS A 452 19.48 22.93 -1.84
C HIS A 452 17.99 23.17 -1.53
N LEU A 453 17.65 23.67 -0.34
CA LEU A 453 16.27 23.93 0.07
C LEU A 453 16.20 25.12 1.05
N ARG A 454 15.84 26.29 0.52
CA ARG A 454 15.70 27.54 1.27
C ARG A 454 14.23 27.97 1.29
N ARG A 455 13.58 27.93 2.45
CA ARG A 455 12.14 28.21 2.61
C ARG A 455 11.85 29.05 3.85
N ARG A 456 10.99 30.05 3.69
CA ARG A 456 10.52 30.93 4.79
C ARG A 456 9.30 30.32 5.46
N LEU A 457 9.10 30.54 6.77
CA LEU A 457 7.82 30.22 7.41
C LEU A 457 6.71 31.08 6.77
N PRO A 458 5.67 30.50 6.13
CA PRO A 458 4.58 31.26 5.50
C PRO A 458 3.91 32.25 6.45
N SER A 459 3.31 33.34 5.94
CA SER A 459 2.30 34.12 6.65
C SER A 459 0.97 33.36 6.70
N GLU A 460 -0.04 33.88 7.40
CA GLU A 460 -1.40 33.31 7.29
C GLU A 460 -1.97 33.51 5.87
N SER A 461 -1.67 34.65 5.23
CA SER A 461 -2.08 34.96 3.86
C SER A 461 -1.46 33.99 2.84
N ASP A 462 -0.16 33.69 2.97
CA ASP A 462 0.53 32.66 2.19
C ASP A 462 -0.09 31.27 2.41
N LEU A 463 -0.33 30.89 3.68
CA LEU A 463 -0.91 29.59 4.01
C LEU A 463 -2.31 29.42 3.42
N ARG A 464 -3.15 30.46 3.52
CA ARG A 464 -4.47 30.48 2.89
C ARG A 464 -4.36 30.31 1.39
N MET A 465 -3.51 31.08 0.72
CA MET A 465 -3.36 31.02 -0.74
C MET A 465 -3.06 29.60 -1.22
N GLN A 466 -2.05 28.92 -0.64
CA GLN A 466 -1.72 27.55 -1.08
C GLN A 466 -2.85 26.55 -0.76
N VAL A 467 -3.57 26.73 0.34
CA VAL A 467 -4.65 25.83 0.74
C VAL A 467 -5.91 26.03 -0.13
N PHE A 468 -6.45 27.25 -0.21
CA PHE A 468 -7.66 27.54 -0.98
C PHE A 468 -7.44 27.43 -2.49
N SER A 469 -6.23 27.73 -3.00
CA SER A 469 -5.91 27.41 -4.40
C SER A 469 -6.04 25.91 -4.65
N SER A 470 -5.50 25.08 -3.77
CA SER A 470 -5.63 23.63 -3.90
C SER A 470 -7.11 23.20 -3.85
N LEU A 471 -7.94 23.82 -2.99
CA LEU A 471 -9.39 23.56 -2.99
C LEU A 471 -10.06 23.96 -4.31
N ALA A 472 -9.71 25.09 -4.91
CA ALA A 472 -10.22 25.53 -6.22
C ALA A 472 -9.80 24.60 -7.37
N TYR A 473 -8.63 23.97 -7.27
CA TYR A 473 -8.22 22.87 -8.16
C TYR A 473 -8.91 21.53 -7.83
N GLY A 474 -9.73 21.44 -6.78
CA GLY A 474 -10.49 20.24 -6.39
C GLY A 474 -9.73 19.23 -5.53
N PHE A 475 -8.64 19.63 -4.88
CA PHE A 475 -7.91 18.76 -3.97
C PHE A 475 -8.79 18.38 -2.77
N THR A 476 -8.82 17.08 -2.45
CA THR A 476 -9.74 16.51 -1.44
C THR A 476 -9.07 16.24 -0.07
N GLY A 477 -7.84 16.73 0.10
CA GLY A 477 -7.04 16.56 1.30
C GLY A 477 -5.78 17.41 1.28
N ILE A 478 -5.44 17.94 2.46
CA ILE A 478 -4.34 18.86 2.71
C ILE A 478 -3.45 18.26 3.81
N MET A 479 -2.15 18.18 3.54
CA MET A 479 -1.16 17.58 4.43
C MET A 479 -0.08 18.62 4.77
N TYR A 480 0.23 18.83 6.04
CA TYR A 480 1.15 19.89 6.47
C TYR A 480 2.55 19.30 6.69
N PHE A 481 3.50 19.65 5.81
CA PHE A 481 4.93 19.43 6.09
C PHE A 481 5.52 20.71 6.71
N CYS A 482 5.80 20.76 8.00
CA CYS A 482 5.64 19.74 9.04
C CYS A 482 4.89 20.28 10.26
N TYR A 483 4.23 19.39 11.01
CA TYR A 483 3.62 19.74 12.29
C TYR A 483 4.71 19.95 13.36
N ASP A 484 5.72 19.08 13.38
CA ASP A 484 6.90 19.19 14.23
C ASP A 484 8.11 19.81 13.52
N HIS A 485 9.16 20.13 14.28
CA HIS A 485 10.38 20.77 13.79
C HIS A 485 11.29 19.76 13.07
N VAL A 486 10.89 19.31 11.87
CA VAL A 486 11.76 18.47 11.01
C VAL A 486 12.99 19.24 10.53
N PHE A 487 12.83 20.57 10.39
CA PHE A 487 13.85 21.58 10.16
C PHE A 487 13.81 22.60 11.31
N GLU A 488 14.33 23.82 11.10
CA GLU A 488 14.41 24.88 12.11
C GLU A 488 13.09 25.16 12.84
N ARG A 489 11.95 25.05 12.15
CA ARG A 489 10.61 25.01 12.74
C ARG A 489 9.58 24.41 11.77
N GLY A 490 8.52 23.82 12.31
CA GLY A 490 7.29 23.52 11.58
C GLY A 490 6.17 24.49 11.98
N LEU A 491 4.94 23.99 12.07
CA LEU A 491 3.86 24.61 12.84
C LEU A 491 4.24 24.78 14.32
N THR A 492 5.13 23.93 14.82
CA THR A 492 5.65 23.98 16.18
C THR A 492 7.17 24.18 16.18
N ASP A 493 7.65 24.96 17.15
CA ASP A 493 9.06 25.32 17.29
C ASP A 493 9.88 24.18 17.92
N PRO A 494 11.22 24.25 17.94
CA PRO A 494 12.07 23.34 18.72
C PRO A 494 11.66 23.31 20.20
N GLY A 495 11.32 22.12 20.70
CA GLY A 495 10.67 21.94 22.01
C GLY A 495 9.16 21.65 21.93
N GLY A 496 8.50 21.93 20.80
CA GLY A 496 7.15 21.44 20.47
C GLY A 496 5.99 22.38 20.82
N ALA A 497 6.27 23.59 21.30
CA ALA A 497 5.27 24.64 21.52
C ALA A 497 4.67 25.15 20.18
N PRO A 498 3.39 25.59 20.17
CA PRO A 498 2.73 26.10 18.98
C PRO A 498 3.21 27.52 18.64
N ASN A 499 3.63 27.74 17.39
CA ASN A 499 4.07 29.06 16.92
C ASN A 499 2.97 29.77 16.12
N ARG A 500 3.26 30.97 15.59
CA ARG A 500 2.30 31.79 14.84
C ARG A 500 1.61 31.06 13.68
N LEU A 501 2.26 30.09 13.05
CA LEU A 501 1.68 29.35 11.92
C LEU A 501 0.76 28.20 12.38
N TYR A 502 0.96 27.63 13.58
CA TYR A 502 -0.01 26.68 14.15
C TYR A 502 -1.39 27.32 14.33
N TYR A 503 -1.48 28.55 14.84
CA TYR A 503 -2.76 29.22 15.04
C TYR A 503 -3.43 29.62 13.72
N ALA A 504 -2.64 30.09 12.74
CA ALA A 504 -3.11 30.27 11.37
C ALA A 504 -3.64 28.96 10.76
N ALA A 505 -2.91 27.85 10.93
CA ALA A 505 -3.35 26.53 10.48
C ALA A 505 -4.61 26.05 11.21
N GLN A 506 -4.76 26.32 12.51
CA GLN A 506 -5.97 26.00 13.27
C GLN A 506 -7.23 26.67 12.71
N HIS A 507 -7.14 27.96 12.35
CA HIS A 507 -8.24 28.68 11.69
C HIS A 507 -8.52 28.10 10.30
N VAL A 508 -7.50 27.97 9.45
CA VAL A 508 -7.63 27.43 8.09
C VAL A 508 -8.16 26.00 8.08
N ASN A 509 -7.71 25.13 9.01
CA ASN A 509 -8.19 23.76 9.14
C ASN A 509 -9.69 23.71 9.50
N THR A 510 -10.17 24.63 10.33
CA THR A 510 -11.61 24.77 10.64
C THR A 510 -12.39 25.17 9.39
N GLU A 511 -11.89 26.14 8.63
CA GLU A 511 -12.53 26.64 7.40
C GLU A 511 -12.59 25.58 6.29
N ILE A 512 -11.50 24.84 6.05
CA ILE A 512 -11.48 23.79 5.02
C ILE A 512 -12.15 22.49 5.46
N ALA A 513 -12.26 22.20 6.76
CA ALA A 513 -13.12 21.13 7.24
C ALA A 513 -14.58 21.43 6.89
N ASN A 514 -15.04 22.67 7.10
CA ASN A 514 -16.39 23.13 6.78
C ASN A 514 -16.71 23.05 5.28
N VAL A 515 -15.89 23.68 4.41
CA VAL A 515 -16.11 23.67 2.95
C VAL A 515 -15.85 22.28 2.35
N GLY A 516 -14.86 21.57 2.90
CA GLY A 516 -14.49 20.21 2.54
C GLY A 516 -15.56 19.15 2.83
N GLN A 517 -16.64 19.49 3.54
CA GLN A 517 -17.84 18.64 3.61
C GLN A 517 -18.40 18.41 2.21
N ALA A 518 -18.55 19.47 1.41
CA ALA A 518 -19.11 19.42 0.06
C ALA A 518 -18.08 19.05 -1.01
N LEU A 519 -16.88 19.64 -0.96
CA LEU A 519 -15.88 19.54 -2.04
C LEU A 519 -15.51 18.10 -2.41
N ARG A 520 -15.56 17.15 -1.46
CA ARG A 520 -15.30 15.71 -1.68
C ARG A 520 -16.34 15.00 -2.55
N PHE A 521 -17.50 15.60 -2.75
CA PHE A 521 -18.53 15.10 -3.66
C PHE A 521 -18.42 15.71 -5.05
N LEU A 522 -17.77 16.87 -5.17
CA LEU A 522 -17.65 17.62 -6.41
C LEU A 522 -16.49 17.15 -7.30
N THR A 523 -16.64 17.34 -8.60
CA THR A 523 -15.67 17.05 -9.66
C THR A 523 -15.21 18.35 -10.29
N SER A 524 -13.92 18.70 -10.20
CA SER A 524 -13.37 19.92 -10.81
C SER A 524 -13.37 19.81 -12.33
N ARG A 525 -14.26 20.56 -13.00
CA ARG A 525 -14.39 20.59 -14.47
C ARG A 525 -13.38 21.54 -15.10
N HIS A 526 -13.26 22.76 -14.58
CA HIS A 526 -12.29 23.75 -15.04
C HIS A 526 -11.68 24.51 -13.85
N VAL A 527 -10.52 25.12 -14.10
CA VAL A 527 -9.93 26.12 -13.22
C VAL A 527 -9.49 27.28 -14.12
N LEU A 528 -9.93 28.49 -13.80
CA LEU A 528 -9.71 29.69 -14.61
C LEU A 528 -9.05 30.80 -13.78
N HIS A 529 -8.02 31.42 -14.33
CA HIS A 529 -7.29 32.53 -13.71
C HIS A 529 -7.89 33.88 -14.14
N VAL A 530 -8.36 34.64 -13.15
CA VAL A 530 -8.88 36.01 -13.29
C VAL A 530 -7.70 36.97 -13.17
N ARG A 531 -7.21 37.49 -14.30
CA ARG A 531 -6.08 38.43 -14.34
C ARG A 531 -6.51 39.81 -13.85
N GLY A 532 -5.86 40.29 -12.81
CA GLY A 532 -5.97 41.66 -12.32
C GLY A 532 -5.19 42.65 -13.18
N SER A 533 -5.08 43.87 -12.64
CA SER A 533 -4.28 44.93 -13.25
C SER A 533 -3.72 45.88 -12.20
N HIS A 534 -2.71 46.65 -12.60
CA HIS A 534 -2.06 47.66 -11.79
C HIS A 534 -1.77 48.91 -12.63
N VAL A 535 -1.46 50.03 -11.97
CA VAL A 535 -1.02 51.24 -12.66
C VAL A 535 0.50 51.28 -12.74
N GLU A 536 1.05 51.18 -13.94
CA GLU A 536 2.48 51.37 -14.22
C GLU A 536 2.66 52.60 -15.13
N ASN A 537 3.58 53.50 -14.79
CA ASN A 537 3.91 54.69 -15.60
C ASN A 537 2.67 55.53 -16.04
N GLY A 538 1.62 55.56 -15.20
CA GLY A 538 0.36 56.27 -15.46
C GLY A 538 -0.63 55.55 -16.39
N ARG A 539 -0.42 54.25 -16.66
CA ARG A 539 -1.30 53.40 -17.49
C ARG A 539 -1.73 52.16 -16.72
N THR A 540 -2.97 51.71 -16.90
CA THR A 540 -3.41 50.41 -16.40
C THR A 540 -2.79 49.30 -17.25
N VAL A 541 -2.13 48.35 -16.60
CA VAL A 541 -1.46 47.18 -17.19
C VAL A 541 -2.02 45.92 -16.52
N SER A 542 -2.56 44.99 -17.30
CA SER A 542 -2.97 43.67 -16.80
C SER A 542 -1.76 42.88 -16.33
N HIS A 543 -1.88 42.13 -15.23
CA HIS A 543 -0.83 41.17 -14.85
C HIS A 543 -0.66 40.11 -15.94
N ASP A 544 0.52 39.49 -16.05
CA ASP A 544 0.74 38.38 -16.98
C ASP A 544 -0.11 37.15 -16.62
N ALA A 545 -0.22 36.20 -17.55
CA ALA A 545 -0.88 34.93 -17.27
C ALA A 545 0.11 33.99 -16.57
N GLU A 546 -0.32 33.35 -15.48
CA GLU A 546 0.50 32.36 -14.77
C GLU A 546 0.85 31.17 -15.68
N ALA A 547 2.04 30.62 -15.48
CA ALA A 547 2.70 29.76 -16.46
C ALA A 547 1.87 28.49 -16.77
N ALA A 548 1.42 28.37 -18.04
CA ALA A 548 0.57 27.28 -18.53
C ALA A 548 -0.75 27.07 -17.75
N THR A 549 -1.27 28.14 -17.16
CA THR A 549 -2.64 28.20 -16.64
C THR A 549 -3.64 28.65 -17.71
N ARG A 550 -4.93 28.31 -17.53
CA ARG A 550 -6.02 28.83 -18.38
C ARG A 550 -6.54 30.14 -17.78
N VAL A 551 -6.43 31.24 -18.53
CA VAL A 551 -7.10 32.51 -18.20
C VAL A 551 -8.61 32.35 -18.38
N VAL A 552 -9.44 33.15 -17.69
CA VAL A 552 -10.89 33.17 -17.94
C VAL A 552 -11.20 33.41 -19.42
N GLU A 553 -11.76 32.40 -20.06
CA GLU A 553 -12.39 32.48 -21.37
C GLU A 553 -13.89 32.76 -21.18
N PRO A 554 -14.45 33.88 -21.68
CA PRO A 554 -15.84 34.26 -21.42
C PRO A 554 -16.89 33.25 -21.86
N GLU A 555 -16.60 32.41 -22.85
CA GLU A 555 -17.50 31.34 -23.31
C GLU A 555 -17.60 30.24 -22.24
N VAL A 556 -16.46 29.75 -21.74
CA VAL A 556 -16.40 28.76 -20.66
C VAL A 556 -17.04 29.29 -19.36
N ALA A 557 -16.89 30.57 -19.05
CA ALA A 557 -17.53 31.14 -17.86
C ALA A 557 -19.07 31.17 -17.98
N ARG A 558 -19.60 31.42 -19.19
CA ARG A 558 -21.05 31.49 -19.46
C ARG A 558 -21.76 30.14 -19.42
N ASP A 559 -21.11 29.06 -19.84
CA ASP A 559 -21.63 27.70 -19.62
C ASP A 559 -21.86 27.38 -18.12
N TRP A 560 -21.16 28.12 -17.26
CA TRP A 560 -21.25 28.06 -15.80
C TRP A 560 -22.07 29.22 -15.19
N SER A 561 -22.82 29.92 -16.04
CA SER A 561 -23.68 31.07 -15.71
C SER A 561 -22.95 32.26 -15.06
N ILE A 562 -21.66 32.42 -15.37
CA ILE A 562 -20.83 33.57 -14.98
C ILE A 562 -20.51 34.38 -16.26
N ARG A 563 -21.05 35.59 -16.36
CA ARG A 563 -20.82 36.51 -17.48
C ARG A 563 -19.50 37.26 -17.35
N SER A 564 -19.07 37.60 -16.13
CA SER A 564 -17.78 38.25 -15.84
C SER A 564 -17.34 38.02 -14.39
N VAL A 565 -16.03 38.16 -14.12
CA VAL A 565 -15.48 38.36 -12.79
C VAL A 565 -14.54 39.55 -12.83
N THR A 566 -14.79 40.55 -12.00
CA THR A 566 -14.00 41.79 -11.90
C THR A 566 -13.37 41.93 -10.54
N ILE A 567 -12.10 42.37 -10.52
CA ILE A 567 -11.32 42.64 -9.31
C ILE A 567 -11.38 44.15 -9.04
N GLY A 568 -11.86 44.54 -7.86
CA GLY A 568 -12.20 45.92 -7.54
C GLY A 568 -11.00 46.84 -7.26
N GLU A 569 -9.86 46.30 -6.85
CA GLU A 569 -8.65 47.07 -6.54
C GLU A 569 -7.51 46.78 -7.52
N GLN A 570 -6.99 47.82 -8.19
CA GLN A 570 -5.84 47.71 -9.09
C GLN A 570 -4.50 47.79 -8.34
N ALA A 571 -3.80 46.67 -8.15
CA ALA A 571 -2.43 46.62 -7.65
C ALA A 571 -1.72 45.30 -8.03
N PRO A 572 -0.37 45.28 -8.12
CA PRO A 572 0.38 44.09 -8.56
C PRO A 572 0.04 42.84 -7.76
N GLY A 573 -0.21 41.72 -8.45
CA GLY A 573 -0.50 40.41 -7.85
C GLY A 573 -1.92 40.27 -7.26
N ARG A 574 -2.80 41.26 -7.42
CA ARG A 574 -4.24 41.13 -7.11
C ARG A 574 -4.95 40.37 -8.22
N ASP A 575 -4.76 39.06 -8.24
CA ASP A 575 -5.40 38.12 -9.16
C ASP A 575 -6.44 37.26 -8.41
N ALA A 576 -7.26 36.51 -9.15
CA ALA A 576 -8.23 35.58 -8.57
C ALA A 576 -8.21 34.23 -9.29
N LEU A 577 -8.67 33.19 -8.58
CA LEU A 577 -8.82 31.85 -9.12
C LEU A 577 -10.28 31.42 -9.04
N LEU A 578 -10.82 30.95 -10.17
CA LEU A 578 -12.18 30.46 -10.30
C LEU A 578 -12.15 28.95 -10.59
N GLY A 579 -12.40 28.14 -9.57
CA GLY A 579 -12.63 26.69 -9.72
C GLY A 579 -14.09 26.43 -10.07
N LEU A 580 -14.36 25.62 -11.09
CA LEU A 580 -15.70 25.28 -11.59
C LEU A 580 -15.95 23.78 -11.41
N PHE A 581 -17.05 23.40 -10.75
CA PHE A 581 -17.29 22.04 -10.28
C PHE A 581 -18.72 21.52 -10.45
N GLU A 582 -18.82 20.23 -10.78
CA GLU A 582 -20.07 19.50 -10.94
C GLU A 582 -20.21 18.44 -9.84
N ASP A 583 -21.40 18.14 -9.33
CA ASP A 583 -21.63 16.97 -8.46
C ASP A 583 -21.88 15.68 -9.27
N ASP A 584 -22.60 14.70 -8.71
CA ASP A 584 -22.98 13.48 -9.43
C ASP A 584 -24.32 13.60 -10.18
N ASP A 585 -25.15 14.59 -9.82
CA ASP A 585 -26.48 14.82 -10.39
C ASP A 585 -26.46 15.88 -11.52
N GLY A 586 -25.33 16.59 -11.67
CA GLY A 586 -25.08 17.59 -12.72
C GLY A 586 -25.15 19.05 -12.23
N ASN A 587 -25.30 19.27 -10.93
CA ASN A 587 -25.48 20.60 -10.36
C ASN A 587 -24.18 21.42 -10.41
N ARG A 588 -24.30 22.73 -10.69
CA ARG A 588 -23.16 23.62 -10.95
C ARG A 588 -22.74 24.41 -9.71
N TYR A 589 -21.46 24.32 -9.37
CA TYR A 589 -20.81 24.99 -8.25
C TYR A 589 -19.55 25.75 -8.71
N PHE A 590 -19.17 26.80 -7.99
CA PHE A 590 -17.88 27.46 -8.19
C PHE A 590 -17.21 27.88 -6.88
N MET A 591 -15.89 27.89 -6.86
CA MET A 591 -15.09 28.51 -5.79
C MET A 591 -14.33 29.70 -6.37
N LEU A 592 -14.51 30.88 -5.76
CA LEU A 592 -13.69 32.04 -6.05
C LEU A 592 -12.66 32.22 -4.93
N VAL A 593 -11.38 32.31 -5.28
CA VAL A 593 -10.26 32.51 -4.35
C VAL A 593 -9.55 33.82 -4.67
N ASN A 594 -9.30 34.62 -3.64
CA ASN A 594 -8.38 35.74 -3.69
C ASN A 594 -6.93 35.24 -3.72
N LEU A 595 -6.20 35.48 -4.81
CA LEU A 595 -4.79 35.08 -4.92
C LEU A 595 -3.82 36.08 -4.31
N TRP A 596 -4.26 37.27 -3.85
CA TRP A 596 -3.37 38.21 -3.20
C TRP A 596 -2.88 37.68 -1.83
N HIS A 597 -1.56 37.65 -1.67
CA HIS A 597 -0.89 37.25 -0.43
C HIS A 597 0.48 37.94 -0.29
N SER A 598 0.96 38.11 0.94
CA SER A 598 2.27 38.74 1.19
C SER A 598 3.03 38.18 2.39
N LEU A 599 4.33 38.53 2.47
CA LEU A 599 5.31 37.99 3.42
C LEU A 599 4.94 38.17 4.91
N ALA A 600 4.15 39.20 5.24
CA ALA A 600 3.96 39.66 6.61
C ALA A 600 2.53 40.12 6.96
N ALA A 601 1.60 40.16 5.99
CA ALA A 601 0.25 40.62 6.25
C ALA A 601 -0.65 39.54 6.88
N SER A 602 -1.64 40.02 7.61
CA SER A 602 -2.84 39.25 7.96
C SER A 602 -3.82 39.22 6.78
N PRO A 603 -4.71 38.21 6.71
CA PRO A 603 -5.72 38.11 5.64
C PRO A 603 -6.68 39.31 5.60
N ALA A 604 -6.87 40.01 6.72
CA ALA A 604 -7.70 41.20 6.82
C ALA A 604 -7.08 42.44 6.14
N GLN A 605 -5.74 42.50 6.04
CA GLN A 605 -5.01 43.53 5.30
C GLN A 605 -4.96 43.21 3.81
N ASP A 606 -4.77 41.92 3.48
CA ASP A 606 -4.72 41.40 2.11
C ASP A 606 -6.12 41.16 1.49
N LYS A 607 -7.16 41.84 1.97
CA LYS A 607 -8.52 41.68 1.43
C LYS A 607 -8.68 42.31 0.04
N VAL A 608 -9.45 41.64 -0.80
CA VAL A 608 -9.75 42.03 -2.18
C VAL A 608 -11.26 41.92 -2.42
N THR A 609 -11.84 42.89 -3.11
CA THR A 609 -13.27 42.95 -3.42
C THR A 609 -13.51 42.49 -4.85
N PHE A 610 -14.43 41.56 -5.03
CA PHE A 610 -14.78 40.99 -6.33
C PHE A 610 -16.24 41.28 -6.67
N THR A 611 -16.49 41.44 -7.96
CA THR A 611 -17.84 41.52 -8.54
C THR A 611 -17.96 40.40 -9.55
N VAL A 612 -18.89 39.47 -9.32
CA VAL A 612 -19.23 38.39 -10.25
C VAL A 612 -20.56 38.74 -10.89
N GLU A 613 -20.56 38.94 -12.21
CA GLU A 613 -21.78 39.05 -12.99
C GLU A 613 -22.27 37.65 -13.37
N LEU A 614 -23.49 37.32 -12.99
CA LEU A 614 -24.16 36.05 -13.27
C LEU A 614 -25.16 36.21 -14.43
N ASP A 615 -25.60 35.10 -15.03
CA ASP A 615 -26.68 35.12 -16.03
C ASP A 615 -27.93 35.81 -15.49
N THR A 616 -28.66 36.52 -16.37
CA THR A 616 -29.77 37.42 -15.98
C THR A 616 -31.02 36.70 -15.46
N SER A 617 -31.03 35.38 -15.42
CA SER A 617 -32.02 34.54 -14.73
C SER A 617 -31.69 34.31 -13.25
N ILE A 618 -30.41 34.46 -12.85
CA ILE A 618 -29.93 34.14 -11.51
C ILE A 618 -30.14 35.33 -10.59
N THR A 619 -31.10 35.23 -9.67
CA THR A 619 -31.46 36.27 -8.69
C THR A 619 -31.12 35.89 -7.24
N ARG A 620 -30.67 34.65 -7.03
CA ARG A 620 -30.17 34.10 -5.76
C ARG A 620 -28.95 33.23 -6.02
N ILE A 621 -28.09 33.07 -5.04
CA ILE A 621 -26.95 32.13 -5.07
C ILE A 621 -26.67 31.64 -3.65
N THR A 622 -26.28 30.38 -3.46
CA THR A 622 -26.04 29.84 -2.11
C THR A 622 -24.55 29.69 -1.85
N ARG A 623 -24.03 30.33 -0.80
CA ARG A 623 -22.65 30.15 -0.32
C ARG A 623 -22.58 28.99 0.67
N LEU A 624 -21.54 28.16 0.60
CA LEU A 624 -21.15 27.31 1.73
C LEU A 624 -20.26 28.13 2.67
N SER A 625 -20.83 28.50 3.81
CA SER A 625 -20.16 29.26 4.87
C SER A 625 -18.92 28.51 5.36
N ARG A 626 -17.72 28.97 4.99
CA ARG A 626 -16.46 28.41 5.53
C ARG A 626 -16.35 28.57 7.05
N GLU A 627 -17.02 29.55 7.64
CA GLU A 627 -16.98 29.82 9.08
C GLU A 627 -17.96 28.95 9.87
N THR A 628 -19.14 28.61 9.31
CA THR A 628 -20.18 27.85 10.05
C THR A 628 -20.47 26.44 9.51
N GLY A 629 -19.96 26.09 8.32
CA GLY A 629 -20.22 24.81 7.66
C GLY A 629 -21.64 24.65 7.11
N ARG A 630 -22.39 25.76 6.97
CA ARG A 630 -23.81 25.78 6.56
C ARG A 630 -24.03 26.49 5.22
N PRO A 631 -25.09 26.15 4.45
CA PRO A 631 -25.52 26.96 3.33
C PRO A 631 -26.06 28.33 3.79
N GLU A 632 -25.69 29.38 3.07
CA GLU A 632 -26.14 30.76 3.24
C GLU A 632 -26.72 31.24 1.90
N VAL A 633 -28.04 31.38 1.78
CA VAL A 633 -28.68 31.88 0.55
C VAL A 633 -28.49 33.40 0.48
N LEU A 634 -27.85 33.87 -0.58
CA LEU A 634 -27.57 35.28 -0.86
C LEU A 634 -28.49 35.77 -2.00
N SER A 635 -29.05 36.96 -1.84
CA SER A 635 -29.76 37.65 -2.93
C SER A 635 -28.75 38.34 -3.84
N VAL A 636 -28.89 38.18 -5.16
CA VAL A 636 -28.03 38.81 -6.18
C VAL A 636 -28.90 39.68 -7.09
N PRO A 637 -29.28 40.90 -6.65
CA PRO A 637 -30.04 41.83 -7.48
C PRO A 637 -29.24 42.17 -8.75
N ASP A 638 -29.98 42.41 -9.83
CA ASP A 638 -29.44 42.64 -11.19
C ASP A 638 -28.49 41.54 -11.69
N SER A 639 -28.56 40.35 -11.07
CA SER A 639 -27.66 39.21 -11.28
C SER A 639 -26.19 39.54 -11.01
N VAL A 640 -25.93 40.33 -9.97
CA VAL A 640 -24.57 40.70 -9.52
C VAL A 640 -24.31 40.23 -8.10
N LEU A 641 -23.23 39.47 -7.91
CA LEU A 641 -22.68 39.10 -6.61
C LEU A 641 -21.44 39.94 -6.31
N THR A 642 -21.50 40.79 -5.28
CA THR A 642 -20.34 41.51 -4.76
C THR A 642 -19.89 40.89 -3.44
N LEU A 643 -18.60 40.53 -3.33
CA LEU A 643 -18.01 39.91 -2.14
C LEU A 643 -16.58 40.39 -1.88
N THR A 644 -16.22 40.55 -0.61
CA THR A 644 -14.83 40.85 -0.20
C THR A 644 -14.24 39.62 0.48
N LEU A 645 -13.19 39.05 -0.13
CA LEU A 645 -12.49 37.86 0.39
C LEU A 645 -11.19 38.27 1.10
N PRO A 646 -10.85 37.66 2.26
CA PRO A 646 -9.54 37.85 2.90
C PRO A 646 -8.38 37.37 2.01
N GLY A 647 -7.16 37.79 2.34
CA GLY A 647 -5.92 37.35 1.69
C GLY A 647 -5.81 35.82 1.57
N GLY A 648 -5.45 35.34 0.39
CA GLY A 648 -5.34 33.92 0.06
C GLY A 648 -6.62 33.08 0.20
N THR A 649 -7.78 33.67 0.52
CA THR A 649 -8.98 32.93 0.96
C THR A 649 -10.02 32.82 -0.15
N GLY A 650 -10.82 31.75 -0.14
CA GLY A 650 -11.94 31.57 -1.06
C GLY A 650 -13.21 31.04 -0.41
N ASP A 651 -14.34 31.39 -1.02
CA ASP A 651 -15.68 30.92 -0.66
C ASP A 651 -16.22 30.02 -1.79
N LEU A 652 -16.99 28.99 -1.44
CA LEU A 652 -17.64 28.04 -2.38
C LEU A 652 -19.13 28.40 -2.54
N PHE A 653 -19.65 28.34 -3.76
CA PHE A 653 -21.01 28.71 -4.13
C PHE A 653 -21.71 27.63 -4.97
N ALA A 654 -23.03 27.56 -4.85
CA ALA A 654 -23.95 26.78 -5.68
C ALA A 654 -24.85 27.76 -6.45
N VAL A 655 -24.95 27.62 -7.77
CA VAL A 655 -25.56 28.67 -8.62
C VAL A 655 -27.08 28.73 -8.47
N GLU A 656 -27.77 27.58 -8.49
CA GLU A 656 -29.24 27.50 -8.50
C GLU A 656 -29.81 26.74 -7.28
N GLU A 657 -28.96 25.95 -6.61
CA GLU A 657 -29.30 25.08 -5.48
C GLU A 657 -29.24 25.77 -4.11
N ASP A 658 -30.18 25.41 -3.22
CA ASP A 658 -30.21 25.85 -1.81
C ASP A 658 -29.33 24.97 -0.88
N THR A 659 -28.73 23.90 -1.41
CA THR A 659 -27.97 22.91 -0.63
C THR A 659 -26.67 22.49 -1.32
N PHE A 660 -25.80 21.80 -0.59
CA PHE A 660 -24.58 21.21 -1.12
C PHE A 660 -24.54 19.70 -0.83
N PRO A 661 -24.01 18.86 -1.72
CA PRO A 661 -23.84 17.44 -1.46
C PRO A 661 -22.97 17.20 -0.22
N GLY A 662 -23.25 16.12 0.52
CA GLY A 662 -22.56 15.82 1.77
C GLY A 662 -23.04 16.58 3.01
N LEU A 663 -23.76 17.70 2.85
CA LEU A 663 -24.54 18.33 3.93
C LEU A 663 -25.90 17.62 3.99
N GLY A 664 -25.98 16.63 4.87
CA GLY A 664 -26.99 15.56 4.73
C GLY A 664 -28.44 15.95 5.05
N ARG A 665 -29.35 15.07 4.61
CA ARG A 665 -30.48 14.70 5.48
C ARG A 665 -29.92 14.02 6.73
N GLY A 666 -30.68 14.04 7.82
CA GLY A 666 -30.19 13.69 9.16
C GLY A 666 -29.69 12.25 9.29
N ARG A 667 -29.04 11.96 10.43
CA ARG A 667 -28.93 10.59 10.93
C ARG A 667 -30.30 10.12 11.41
N ASP A 668 -31.16 9.74 10.47
CA ASP A 668 -32.37 8.98 10.80
C ASP A 668 -31.93 7.63 11.37
N SER A 669 -32.51 7.26 12.51
CA SER A 669 -32.08 6.11 13.30
C SER A 669 -32.57 4.78 12.71
N ASN A 670 -31.65 3.86 12.44
CA ASN A 670 -31.83 2.41 12.43
C ASN A 670 -30.51 1.75 12.87
#